data_AF-A0A834WQ49-F1
#
_entry.id   AF-A0A834WQ49-F1
#
_cell.length_a   1.000
_cell.length_b   1.000
_cell.length_c   1.000
_cell.angle_alpha   90.00
_cell.angle_beta   90.00
_cell.angle_gamma   90.00
#
_symmetry.space_group_name_H-M   'P 1'
#
loop_
_entity.id
_entity.type
_entity.pdbx_description
1 polymer ?
#
loop_
_entity_poly.entity_id
_entity_poly.type
_entity_poly.pdbx_seq_one_letter_code
_entity_poly.pdbx_strand_id
1 'polypeptide(L)'
;MWRGINTVWSHVEEQGFKLIRNGNNTRFWLDNWVKGFPCLSSVATSFIPQHEINKPVSEFTSASGDWDWGAFSSLLPDDIILSIKAILPPDPNAGQDVFVWGVAPNGSFSVKSGYKVLAPSALWVGNFKWKDVWRSDIIERARVFLWSLSHEAIFTNQERVNRKHSIDARCVRCLQNSETALHAIRDCSRVSCLWKSLVHPLLWSDFFALDIKAWIQDNLNKDWSGDKSGMWNLIFGSTCWFIWKQRNTCVFYGVQDNAMALLSHIRAHVNYLREAYSHNIEVASKPLHRNIMVSWVPPEEGWLKFNFDGSQRLNSNKISCGGVFRDHNGSWVTGFYRNLRVGDSLQAEMWGLLLGIKLGIDKGFDKIFFEGDSSLAIKLIKEGCSSSHPLCPVINYIRSFLTRVNFKLMHIFRESNHLADALASLGHGSLEDYVLLDNVPDACYNFFQDDRRKLGFPRRIADGKACVAKEVIEAIDPEKNLITFKLVEGDILEHYKTFKVTIQVNPKEKGCVAHWTFEYEKLHGQIPNPHSLMEIAATMSREMDAHLSEGEAHEEQLHGKIEVDVHINASADKFHEIFSSKPHEVPKISPNNIKNTIVEGEWGKVGSIVVIHYVHAIDPTKNLFTLRVLEGDLLNDYKSVKVTFQATPKDKGSLVHVTVEYEKLKGHIPDLHSIANMAVEVSKDIDAHLTQTQNRSQVNRAEEPDIAAEEEVGRNGLRRRPKSMNEYVP
;
A
#
# COMPACT_ATOMS: atom_id res chain seq x y z
N MET A 1 -35.64 -7.05 31.51
CA MET A 1 -34.99 -6.70 30.23
C MET A 1 -35.79 -5.56 29.59
N TRP A 2 -35.15 -4.55 28.99
CA TRP A 2 -35.85 -3.40 28.39
C TRP A 2 -36.72 -3.86 27.22
N ARG A 3 -37.94 -3.33 27.05
CA ARG A 3 -38.88 -3.77 25.99
C ARG A 3 -38.28 -3.71 24.58
N GLY A 4 -37.47 -2.68 24.31
CA GLY A 4 -36.77 -2.54 23.03
C GLY A 4 -35.64 -3.55 22.78
N ILE A 5 -35.11 -4.19 23.83
CA ILE A 5 -34.12 -5.28 23.68
C ILE A 5 -34.83 -6.59 23.33
N ASN A 6 -35.97 -6.87 23.96
CA ASN A 6 -36.76 -8.08 23.64
C ASN A 6 -37.21 -8.11 22.18
N THR A 7 -37.53 -6.96 21.58
CA THR A 7 -37.95 -6.88 20.17
C THR A 7 -36.85 -7.20 19.18
N VAL A 8 -35.57 -7.05 19.57
CA VAL A 8 -34.42 -7.32 18.69
C VAL A 8 -33.66 -8.58 19.09
N TRP A 9 -34.06 -9.26 20.17
CA TRP A 9 -33.31 -10.37 20.74
C TRP A 9 -33.15 -11.55 19.77
N SER A 10 -34.19 -11.92 19.01
CA SER A 10 -34.11 -12.99 18.01
C SER A 10 -33.02 -12.73 16.96
N HIS A 11 -32.96 -11.49 16.45
CA HIS A 11 -31.97 -11.06 15.47
C HIS A 11 -30.55 -11.07 16.03
N VAL A 12 -30.39 -10.86 17.34
CA VAL A 12 -29.10 -10.95 18.03
C VAL A 12 -28.75 -12.42 18.25
N GLU A 13 -29.67 -13.24 18.75
CA GLU A 13 -29.46 -14.66 19.02
C GLU A 13 -29.02 -15.44 17.78
N GLU A 14 -29.61 -15.15 16.61
CA GLU A 14 -29.24 -15.72 15.31
C GLU A 14 -27.77 -15.47 14.90
N GLN A 15 -27.11 -14.47 15.48
CA GLN A 15 -25.71 -14.16 15.17
C GLN A 15 -24.71 -14.92 16.06
N GLY A 16 -25.19 -15.68 17.05
CA GLY A 16 -24.35 -16.48 17.92
C GLY A 16 -24.53 -17.98 17.71
N PHE A 17 -23.66 -18.75 18.35
CA PHE A 17 -23.67 -20.21 18.30
C PHE A 17 -23.15 -20.80 19.62
N LYS A 18 -23.43 -22.07 19.86
CA LYS A 18 -22.93 -22.85 20.98
C LYS A 18 -21.53 -23.38 20.67
N LEU A 19 -20.56 -22.95 21.45
CA LEU A 19 -19.20 -23.49 21.43
C LEU A 19 -19.17 -24.79 22.25
N ILE A 20 -18.95 -25.90 21.55
CA ILE A 20 -18.91 -27.24 22.13
C ILE A 20 -17.65 -27.44 22.99
N ARG A 21 -17.87 -27.99 24.18
CA ARG A 21 -16.86 -28.38 25.17
C ARG A 21 -17.13 -29.81 25.63
N ASN A 22 -17.88 -30.02 26.72
CA ASN A 22 -18.27 -31.36 27.12
C ASN A 22 -19.45 -31.91 26.30
N GLY A 23 -20.13 -31.06 25.52
CA GLY A 23 -21.20 -31.46 24.61
C GLY A 23 -22.51 -31.84 25.28
N ASN A 24 -22.63 -31.73 26.61
CA ASN A 24 -23.76 -32.28 27.37
C ASN A 24 -25.00 -31.40 27.40
N ASN A 25 -24.86 -30.09 27.17
CA ASN A 25 -25.95 -29.10 27.25
C ASN A 25 -26.25 -28.43 25.91
N THR A 26 -25.79 -29.02 24.81
CA THR A 26 -26.11 -28.62 23.45
C THR A 26 -26.69 -29.81 22.71
N ARG A 27 -27.89 -29.65 22.14
CA ARG A 27 -28.56 -30.70 21.36
C ARG A 27 -28.01 -30.71 19.95
N PHE A 28 -27.54 -31.88 19.49
CA PHE A 28 -26.83 -32.02 18.22
C PHE A 28 -27.64 -31.49 17.03
N TRP A 29 -28.94 -31.80 16.98
CA TRP A 29 -29.80 -31.47 15.84
C TRP A 29 -30.51 -30.12 15.94
N LEU A 30 -30.78 -29.66 17.16
CA LEU A 30 -31.74 -28.56 17.39
C LEU A 30 -31.08 -27.22 17.75
N ASP A 31 -29.86 -27.24 18.28
CA ASP A 31 -29.15 -26.02 18.67
C ASP A 31 -28.16 -25.58 17.57
N ASN A 32 -27.94 -24.27 17.44
CA ASN A 32 -26.95 -23.74 16.50
C ASN A 32 -25.56 -23.86 17.12
N TRP A 33 -24.76 -24.85 16.71
CA TRP A 33 -23.40 -25.05 17.22
C TRP A 33 -22.33 -25.17 16.12
N VAL A 34 -22.74 -25.34 14.87
CA VAL A 34 -21.84 -25.29 13.72
C VAL A 34 -21.85 -23.86 13.15
N LYS A 35 -20.75 -23.14 13.35
CA LYS A 35 -20.63 -21.73 12.94
C LYS A 35 -20.91 -21.57 11.44
N GLY A 36 -21.80 -20.63 11.11
CA GLY A 36 -22.18 -20.32 9.72
C GLY A 36 -23.36 -21.12 9.18
N PHE A 37 -23.89 -22.07 9.95
CA PHE A 37 -25.05 -22.88 9.57
C PHE A 37 -26.20 -22.70 10.58
N PRO A 38 -27.45 -22.87 10.14
CA PRO A 38 -28.58 -23.00 11.05
C PRO A 38 -28.52 -24.35 11.79
N CYS A 39 -29.52 -24.64 12.62
CA CYS A 39 -29.59 -25.90 13.34
C CYS A 39 -29.61 -27.07 12.34
N LEU A 40 -28.90 -28.15 12.67
CA LEU A 40 -28.65 -29.26 11.75
C LEU A 40 -29.94 -29.93 11.26
N SER A 41 -31.00 -29.92 12.08
CA SER A 41 -32.34 -30.41 11.69
C SER A 41 -32.99 -29.65 10.53
N SER A 42 -32.66 -28.37 10.35
CA SER A 42 -33.21 -27.56 9.25
C SER A 42 -32.54 -27.82 7.89
N VAL A 43 -31.39 -28.49 7.91
CA VAL A 43 -30.51 -28.71 6.74
C VAL A 43 -30.22 -30.19 6.49
N ALA A 44 -30.82 -31.09 7.28
CA ALA A 44 -30.64 -32.52 7.12
C ALA A 44 -31.15 -32.99 5.75
N THR A 45 -30.38 -33.86 5.10
CA THR A 45 -30.69 -34.41 3.76
C THR A 45 -31.68 -35.56 3.83
N SER A 46 -31.96 -36.09 5.03
CA SER A 46 -32.79 -37.26 5.28
C SER A 46 -33.50 -37.17 6.63
N PHE A 47 -34.47 -38.06 6.84
CA PHE A 47 -35.23 -38.12 8.08
C PHE A 47 -34.32 -38.42 9.29
N ILE A 48 -34.38 -37.55 10.30
CA ILE A 48 -33.69 -37.74 11.58
C ILE A 48 -34.55 -38.61 12.48
N PRO A 49 -34.04 -39.75 13.00
CA PRO A 49 -34.81 -40.59 13.91
C PRO A 49 -35.26 -39.82 15.16
N GLN A 50 -36.53 -39.99 15.56
CA GLN A 50 -37.12 -39.22 16.67
C GLN A 50 -36.39 -39.41 18.01
N HIS A 51 -35.74 -40.55 18.22
CA HIS A 51 -34.96 -40.83 19.43
C HIS A 51 -33.57 -40.15 19.42
N GLU A 52 -33.08 -39.72 18.26
CA GLU A 52 -31.80 -39.01 18.09
C GLU A 52 -31.96 -37.49 18.24
N ILE A 53 -33.13 -36.94 17.90
CA ILE A 53 -33.33 -35.48 17.71
C ILE A 53 -32.98 -34.63 18.94
N ASN A 54 -33.15 -35.17 20.14
CA ASN A 54 -32.88 -34.47 21.41
C ASN A 54 -31.54 -34.86 22.04
N LYS A 55 -30.77 -35.76 21.43
CA LYS A 55 -29.51 -36.20 22.02
C LYS A 55 -28.48 -35.06 22.08
N PRO A 56 -27.70 -34.98 23.17
CA PRO A 56 -26.61 -34.03 23.28
C PRO A 56 -25.49 -34.34 22.29
N VAL A 57 -24.63 -33.35 22.00
CA VAL A 57 -23.49 -33.51 21.10
C VAL A 57 -22.51 -34.58 21.57
N SER A 58 -22.37 -34.78 22.89
CA SER A 58 -21.51 -35.81 23.48
C SER A 58 -21.88 -37.25 23.10
N GLU A 59 -23.13 -37.53 22.75
CA GLU A 59 -23.60 -38.86 22.33
C GLU A 59 -23.22 -39.20 20.87
N PHE A 60 -22.67 -38.24 20.11
CA PHE A 60 -22.20 -38.44 18.74
C PHE A 60 -20.68 -38.60 18.69
N THR A 61 -20.10 -39.18 19.74
CA THR A 61 -18.67 -39.50 19.85
C THR A 61 -18.47 -41.01 19.98
N SER A 62 -17.38 -41.50 19.40
CA SER A 62 -16.96 -42.90 19.49
C SER A 62 -16.37 -43.20 20.87
N ALA A 63 -16.19 -44.49 21.18
CA ALA A 63 -15.50 -44.93 22.39
C ALA A 63 -14.03 -44.45 22.49
N SER A 64 -13.40 -44.05 21.37
CA SER A 64 -12.06 -43.47 21.35
C SER A 64 -12.04 -41.97 21.64
N GLY A 65 -13.22 -41.33 21.79
CA GLY A 65 -13.36 -39.89 21.99
C GLY A 65 -13.28 -39.08 20.69
N ASP A 66 -13.42 -39.72 19.52
CA ASP A 66 -13.53 -39.05 18.22
C ASP A 66 -14.99 -38.87 17.81
N TRP A 67 -15.27 -38.12 16.75
CA TRP A 67 -16.62 -38.05 16.18
C TRP A 67 -17.08 -39.41 15.66
N ASP A 68 -18.31 -39.82 15.99
CA ASP A 68 -18.95 -40.99 15.38
C ASP A 68 -19.57 -40.60 14.03
N TRP A 69 -18.74 -40.57 13.00
CA TRP A 69 -19.16 -40.24 11.63
C TRP A 69 -20.25 -41.19 11.11
N GLY A 70 -20.29 -42.45 11.56
CA GLY A 70 -21.31 -43.41 11.13
C GLY A 70 -22.72 -43.02 11.58
N ALA A 71 -22.85 -42.30 12.70
CA ALA A 71 -24.13 -41.93 13.27
C ALA A 71 -24.86 -40.80 12.51
N PHE A 72 -24.14 -39.87 11.86
CA PHE A 72 -24.75 -38.66 11.30
C PHE A 72 -24.28 -38.23 9.91
N SER A 73 -23.17 -38.78 9.37
CA SER A 73 -22.59 -38.25 8.12
C SER A 73 -23.51 -38.36 6.91
N SER A 74 -24.29 -39.44 6.81
CA SER A 74 -25.24 -39.65 5.70
C SER A 74 -26.48 -38.75 5.77
N LEU A 75 -26.73 -38.12 6.92
CA LEU A 75 -27.91 -37.30 7.18
C LEU A 75 -27.66 -35.81 6.94
N LEU A 76 -26.42 -35.41 6.63
CA LEU A 76 -26.03 -34.02 6.47
C LEU A 76 -25.37 -33.76 5.11
N PRO A 77 -25.52 -32.54 4.58
CA PRO A 77 -24.73 -32.05 3.46
C PRO A 77 -23.22 -32.12 3.73
N ASP A 78 -22.44 -32.34 2.66
CA ASP A 78 -20.99 -32.46 2.74
C ASP A 78 -20.32 -31.23 3.38
N ASP A 79 -20.74 -30.01 3.01
CA ASP A 79 -20.18 -28.76 3.53
C ASP A 79 -20.32 -28.61 5.07
N ILE A 80 -21.41 -29.13 5.64
CA ILE A 80 -21.61 -29.18 7.09
C ILE A 80 -20.69 -30.22 7.73
N ILE A 81 -20.58 -31.41 7.14
CA ILE A 81 -19.64 -32.45 7.61
C ILE A 81 -18.21 -31.93 7.59
N LEU A 82 -17.82 -31.22 6.53
CA LEU A 82 -16.52 -30.57 6.43
C LEU A 82 -16.31 -29.51 7.53
N SER A 83 -17.36 -28.80 7.94
CA SER A 83 -17.29 -27.82 9.02
C SER A 83 -17.17 -28.48 10.40
N ILE A 84 -17.89 -29.60 10.63
CA ILE A 84 -17.79 -30.38 11.87
C ILE A 84 -16.40 -31.02 12.01
N LYS A 85 -15.77 -31.47 10.92
CA LYS A 85 -14.39 -32.00 10.93
C LYS A 85 -13.36 -31.01 11.49
N ALA A 86 -13.63 -29.71 11.44
CA ALA A 86 -12.75 -28.67 11.95
C ALA A 86 -13.01 -28.33 13.44
N ILE A 87 -14.01 -28.95 14.06
CA ILE A 87 -14.39 -28.81 15.47
C ILE A 87 -13.84 -30.03 16.24
N LEU A 88 -13.17 -29.79 17.38
CA LEU A 88 -12.74 -30.88 18.24
C LEU A 88 -13.95 -31.64 18.80
N PRO A 89 -13.90 -32.99 18.85
CA PRO A 89 -14.90 -33.77 19.58
C PRO A 89 -15.04 -33.29 21.03
N PRO A 90 -16.24 -33.42 21.63
CA PRO A 90 -16.47 -33.08 23.02
C PRO A 90 -15.47 -33.76 23.98
N ASP A 91 -14.90 -32.99 24.89
CA ASP A 91 -14.07 -33.50 26.00
C ASP A 91 -14.88 -33.43 27.30
N PRO A 92 -15.16 -34.56 27.97
CA PRO A 92 -15.89 -34.60 29.24
C PRO A 92 -15.30 -33.67 30.32
N ASN A 93 -14.00 -33.36 30.25
CA ASN A 93 -13.29 -32.52 31.22
C ASN A 93 -13.28 -31.02 30.85
N ALA A 94 -13.74 -30.64 29.65
CA ALA A 94 -13.66 -29.25 29.15
C ALA A 94 -14.72 -28.29 29.73
N GLY A 95 -15.57 -28.76 30.66
CA GLY A 95 -16.66 -27.98 31.24
C GLY A 95 -17.86 -27.79 30.31
N GLN A 96 -18.87 -27.03 30.76
CA GLN A 96 -20.11 -26.84 30.00
C GLN A 96 -19.93 -26.02 28.72
N ASP A 97 -20.75 -26.31 27.70
CA ASP A 97 -20.80 -25.57 26.44
C ASP A 97 -21.26 -24.12 26.68
N VAL A 98 -20.73 -23.18 25.89
CA VAL A 98 -20.91 -21.74 26.08
C VAL A 98 -21.49 -21.09 24.84
N PHE A 99 -22.39 -20.12 25.00
CA PHE A 99 -22.85 -19.30 23.88
C PHE A 99 -21.80 -18.27 23.49
N VAL A 100 -21.49 -18.20 22.20
CA VAL A 100 -20.45 -17.35 21.62
C VAL A 100 -21.07 -16.39 20.62
N TRP A 101 -20.66 -15.12 20.70
CA TRP A 101 -21.07 -14.09 19.75
C TRP A 101 -20.31 -14.22 18.44
N GLY A 102 -20.97 -14.69 17.38
CA GLY A 102 -20.33 -15.07 16.12
C GLY A 102 -19.77 -13.91 15.29
N VAL A 103 -20.17 -12.67 15.59
CA VAL A 103 -19.72 -11.47 14.85
C VAL A 103 -18.36 -10.95 15.34
N ALA A 104 -18.00 -11.20 16.61
CA ALA A 104 -16.72 -10.75 17.16
C ALA A 104 -15.67 -11.87 17.06
N PRO A 105 -14.43 -11.59 16.62
CA PRO A 105 -13.38 -12.61 16.51
C PRO A 105 -13.07 -13.32 17.84
N ASN A 106 -13.13 -12.60 18.96
CA ASN A 106 -12.93 -13.14 20.31
C ASN A 106 -14.19 -13.79 20.91
N GLY A 107 -15.29 -13.84 20.14
CA GLY A 107 -16.54 -14.45 20.56
C GLY A 107 -17.32 -13.68 21.63
N SER A 108 -16.87 -12.47 22.02
CA SER A 108 -17.51 -11.68 23.06
C SER A 108 -18.53 -10.70 22.48
N PHE A 109 -19.71 -10.63 23.09
CA PHE A 109 -20.71 -9.62 22.75
C PHE A 109 -20.29 -8.23 23.24
N SER A 110 -20.50 -7.22 22.41
CA SER A 110 -20.47 -5.80 22.81
C SER A 110 -21.66 -5.07 22.25
N VAL A 111 -22.12 -4.02 22.93
CA VAL A 111 -23.20 -3.14 22.42
C VAL A 111 -22.83 -2.60 21.04
N LYS A 112 -21.57 -2.20 20.83
CA LYS A 112 -21.03 -1.74 19.53
C LYS A 112 -21.20 -2.77 18.42
N SER A 113 -20.87 -4.04 18.68
CA SER A 113 -21.03 -5.11 17.68
C SER A 113 -22.50 -5.45 17.44
N GLY A 114 -23.35 -5.40 18.47
CA GLY A 114 -24.80 -5.56 18.31
C GLY A 114 -25.42 -4.45 17.45
N TYR A 115 -25.07 -3.19 17.69
CA TYR A 115 -25.54 -2.06 16.88
C TYR A 115 -25.10 -2.16 15.42
N LYS A 116 -23.89 -2.66 15.13
CA LYS A 116 -23.45 -2.88 13.76
C LYS A 116 -24.32 -3.88 12.99
N VAL A 117 -24.83 -4.90 13.68
CA VAL A 117 -25.77 -5.87 13.08
C VAL A 117 -27.13 -5.21 12.85
N LEU A 118 -27.61 -4.43 13.82
CA LEU A 118 -28.96 -3.87 13.78
C LEU A 118 -29.11 -2.60 12.92
N ALA A 119 -28.04 -1.83 12.74
CA ALA A 119 -28.05 -0.56 12.03
C ALA A 119 -26.86 -0.47 11.04
N PRO A 120 -27.03 -0.94 9.79
CA PRO A 120 -25.99 -0.84 8.77
C PRO A 120 -25.57 0.61 8.53
N SER A 121 -24.27 0.82 8.29
CA SER A 121 -23.59 2.13 8.19
C SER A 121 -24.25 3.17 7.28
N ALA A 122 -25.13 2.76 6.36
CA ALA A 122 -25.88 3.63 5.45
C ALA A 122 -26.75 4.68 6.17
N LEU A 123 -27.18 4.42 7.41
CA LEU A 123 -28.00 5.37 8.18
C LEU A 123 -27.20 6.54 8.78
N TRP A 124 -25.86 6.53 8.69
CA TRP A 124 -24.97 7.50 9.34
C TRP A 124 -24.22 8.43 8.38
N VAL A 125 -24.57 8.43 7.08
CA VAL A 125 -23.90 9.26 6.06
C VAL A 125 -24.43 10.70 6.15
N GLY A 126 -23.94 11.46 7.14
CA GLY A 126 -24.03 12.92 7.10
C GLY A 126 -22.93 13.49 6.20
N ASN A 127 -23.28 14.40 5.29
CA ASN A 127 -22.37 15.10 4.36
C ASN A 127 -21.25 15.95 5.02
N PHE A 128 -21.05 15.86 6.34
CA PHE A 128 -20.05 16.62 7.07
C PHE A 128 -18.86 15.74 7.46
N LYS A 129 -17.65 16.10 6.99
CA LYS A 129 -16.40 15.35 7.28
C LYS A 129 -15.87 15.72 8.67
N TRP A 130 -16.56 15.28 9.72
CA TRP A 130 -16.20 15.57 11.11
C TRP A 130 -14.76 15.19 11.49
N LYS A 131 -14.13 14.25 10.77
CA LYS A 131 -12.72 13.87 10.93
C LYS A 131 -11.76 15.05 10.69
N ASP A 132 -12.12 16.00 9.83
CA ASP A 132 -11.26 17.14 9.50
C ASP A 132 -11.15 18.12 10.67
N VAL A 133 -12.20 18.23 11.50
CA VAL A 133 -12.14 18.97 12.77
C VAL A 133 -11.06 18.39 13.68
N TRP A 134 -10.98 17.06 13.79
CA TRP A 134 -10.06 16.39 14.70
C TRP A 134 -8.63 16.34 14.19
N ARG A 135 -8.43 16.34 12.86
CA ARG A 135 -7.13 16.40 12.18
C ARG A 135 -6.46 17.77 12.21
N SER A 136 -7.25 18.84 12.38
CA SER A 136 -6.74 20.21 12.36
C SER A 136 -5.76 20.51 13.51
N ASP A 137 -4.85 21.46 13.30
CA ASP A 137 -3.83 21.89 14.30
C ASP A 137 -4.41 22.80 15.40
N ILE A 138 -5.74 22.88 15.47
CA ILE A 138 -6.51 23.72 16.38
C ILE A 138 -6.36 23.18 17.83
N ILE A 139 -6.44 24.06 18.84
CA ILE A 139 -6.47 23.66 20.25
C ILE A 139 -7.65 22.70 20.56
N GLU A 140 -7.47 21.75 21.46
CA GLU A 140 -8.39 20.63 21.70
C GLU A 140 -9.79 21.11 22.08
N ARG A 141 -9.87 22.14 22.95
CA ARG A 141 -11.15 22.74 23.35
C ARG A 141 -11.92 23.32 22.17
N ALA A 142 -11.22 23.92 21.23
CA ALA A 142 -11.82 24.47 20.02
C ALA A 142 -12.23 23.35 19.04
N ARG A 143 -11.54 22.21 18.97
CA ARG A 143 -11.98 21.03 18.19
C ARG A 143 -13.32 20.48 18.69
N VAL A 144 -13.44 20.26 20.00
CA VAL A 144 -14.71 19.80 20.63
C VAL A 144 -15.84 20.78 20.35
N PHE A 145 -15.53 22.08 20.43
CA PHE A 145 -16.49 23.14 20.14
C PHE A 145 -16.92 23.13 18.66
N LEU A 146 -15.99 23.10 17.72
CA LEU A 146 -16.28 23.04 16.28
C LEU A 146 -17.07 21.78 15.90
N TRP A 147 -16.78 20.63 16.54
CA TRP A 147 -17.55 19.41 16.36
C TRP A 147 -19.00 19.59 16.83
N SER A 148 -19.20 20.17 18.02
CA SER A 148 -20.55 20.50 18.52
C SER A 148 -21.26 21.51 17.61
N LEU A 149 -20.54 22.52 17.12
CA LEU A 149 -21.04 23.55 16.22
C LEU A 149 -21.53 22.96 14.89
N SER A 150 -20.78 22.02 14.32
CA SER A 150 -21.12 21.36 13.05
C SER A 150 -22.38 20.47 13.09
N HIS A 151 -22.74 20.00 14.29
CA HIS A 151 -23.98 19.27 14.55
C HIS A 151 -25.10 20.21 15.03
N GLU A 152 -24.86 21.53 15.03
CA GLU A 152 -25.76 22.56 15.55
C GLU A 152 -26.22 22.26 17.00
N ALA A 153 -25.36 21.57 17.76
CA ALA A 153 -25.66 21.09 19.11
C ALA A 153 -25.33 22.11 20.21
N ILE A 154 -24.89 23.32 19.82
CA ILE A 154 -24.55 24.40 20.77
C ILE A 154 -25.82 25.13 21.24
N PHE A 155 -25.83 25.53 22.51
CA PHE A 155 -27.03 26.04 23.18
C PHE A 155 -27.26 27.55 22.91
N THR A 156 -27.61 27.88 21.67
CA THR A 156 -28.00 29.24 21.25
C THR A 156 -29.42 29.58 21.71
N ASN A 157 -29.82 30.86 21.63
CA ASN A 157 -31.19 31.25 21.98
C ASN A 157 -32.24 30.64 21.03
N GLN A 158 -31.92 30.43 19.74
CA GLN A 158 -32.82 29.68 18.84
C GLN A 158 -33.03 28.25 19.34
N GLU A 159 -31.96 27.55 19.72
CA GLU A 159 -32.06 26.18 20.25
C GLU A 159 -32.80 26.11 21.58
N ARG A 160 -32.66 27.14 22.43
CA ARG A 160 -33.44 27.26 23.66
C ARG A 160 -34.93 27.38 23.38
N VAL A 161 -35.33 28.13 22.35
CA VAL A 161 -36.74 28.22 21.93
C VAL A 161 -37.21 26.87 21.36
N ASN A 162 -36.44 26.25 20.47
CA ASN A 162 -36.77 24.94 19.87
C ASN A 162 -37.01 23.85 20.93
N ARG A 163 -36.22 23.89 22.00
CA ARG A 163 -36.30 22.94 23.13
C ARG A 163 -37.23 23.41 24.27
N LYS A 164 -38.01 24.47 24.06
CA LYS A 164 -39.00 25.01 25.02
C LYS A 164 -38.39 25.49 26.35
N HIS A 165 -37.15 25.97 26.33
CA HIS A 165 -36.43 26.58 27.46
C HIS A 165 -36.43 28.12 27.45
N SER A 166 -36.91 28.77 26.39
CA SER A 166 -37.03 30.23 26.25
C SER A 166 -38.18 30.56 25.30
N ILE A 167 -38.66 31.80 25.33
CA ILE A 167 -39.59 32.37 24.33
C ILE A 167 -38.92 33.41 23.41
N ASP A 168 -37.72 33.87 23.77
CA ASP A 168 -36.97 34.86 23.01
C ASP A 168 -35.75 34.20 22.35
N ALA A 169 -35.69 34.30 21.02
CA ALA A 169 -34.61 33.77 20.20
C ALA A 169 -33.55 34.82 19.84
N ARG A 170 -33.74 36.10 20.20
CA ARG A 170 -32.85 37.20 19.77
C ARG A 170 -31.40 37.00 20.22
N CYS A 171 -30.47 37.38 19.36
CA CYS A 171 -29.04 37.35 19.63
C CYS A 171 -28.67 38.33 20.74
N VAL A 172 -27.92 37.85 21.72
CA VAL A 172 -27.50 38.61 22.91
C VAL A 172 -26.56 39.77 22.59
N ARG A 173 -25.97 39.79 21.39
CA ARG A 173 -25.05 40.85 20.93
C ARG A 173 -25.72 41.92 20.10
N CYS A 174 -26.42 41.54 19.04
CA CYS A 174 -27.02 42.50 18.11
C CYS A 174 -28.43 42.92 18.54
N LEU A 175 -29.15 42.07 19.29
CA LEU A 175 -30.54 42.25 19.72
C LEU A 175 -31.56 42.38 18.57
N GLN A 176 -31.13 42.18 17.31
CA GLN A 176 -31.97 42.34 16.12
C GLN A 176 -32.46 41.01 15.55
N ASN A 177 -31.55 40.06 15.34
CA ASN A 177 -31.84 38.80 14.63
C ASN A 177 -31.93 37.61 15.59
N SER A 178 -32.54 36.52 15.12
CA SER A 178 -32.51 35.24 15.85
C SER A 178 -31.08 34.68 15.94
N GLU A 179 -30.73 34.15 17.10
CA GLU A 179 -29.42 33.58 17.38
C GLU A 179 -29.32 32.12 16.90
N THR A 180 -29.13 31.92 15.60
CA THR A 180 -28.71 30.61 15.08
C THR A 180 -27.24 30.33 15.44
N ALA A 181 -26.80 29.07 15.29
CA ALA A 181 -25.40 28.69 15.51
C ALA A 181 -24.44 29.50 14.62
N LEU A 182 -24.79 29.67 13.34
CA LEU A 182 -24.00 30.45 12.39
C LEU A 182 -24.07 31.96 12.70
N HIS A 183 -25.24 32.48 13.09
CA HIS A 183 -25.36 33.89 13.46
C HIS A 183 -24.52 34.25 14.70
N ALA A 184 -24.51 33.38 15.71
CA ALA A 184 -23.75 33.58 16.94
C ALA A 184 -22.23 33.68 16.70
N ILE A 185 -21.72 32.98 15.68
CA ILE A 185 -20.29 32.82 15.41
C ILE A 185 -19.80 33.61 14.18
N ARG A 186 -20.68 34.00 13.25
CA ARG A 186 -20.30 34.67 11.99
C ARG A 186 -21.16 35.88 11.63
N ASP A 187 -22.48 35.70 11.47
CA ASP A 187 -23.32 36.70 10.78
C ASP A 187 -23.78 37.86 11.66
N CYS A 188 -23.63 37.75 12.99
CA CYS A 188 -23.90 38.86 13.90
C CYS A 188 -23.05 40.09 13.50
N SER A 189 -23.66 41.28 13.45
CA SER A 189 -22.98 42.53 13.04
C SER A 189 -21.75 42.85 13.91
N ARG A 190 -21.78 42.47 15.19
CA ARG A 190 -20.65 42.61 16.13
C ARG A 190 -19.52 41.59 15.89
N VAL A 191 -19.81 40.50 15.20
CA VAL A 191 -18.87 39.39 14.95
C VAL A 191 -18.33 39.43 13.52
N SER A 192 -19.17 39.75 12.54
CA SER A 192 -18.78 39.87 11.14
C SER A 192 -17.70 40.95 10.92
N CYS A 193 -17.69 42.04 11.69
CA CYS A 193 -16.62 43.04 11.63
C CYS A 193 -15.24 42.47 12.06
N LEU A 194 -15.23 41.52 13.01
CA LEU A 194 -14.02 40.82 13.43
C LEU A 194 -13.52 39.92 12.30
N TRP A 195 -14.42 39.14 11.67
CA TRP A 195 -14.05 38.31 10.51
C TRP A 195 -13.53 39.13 9.33
N LYS A 196 -14.13 40.29 9.03
CA LYS A 196 -13.63 41.21 7.98
C LYS A 196 -12.21 41.75 8.26
N SER A 197 -11.78 41.72 9.53
CA SER A 197 -10.42 42.12 9.93
C SER A 197 -9.40 40.97 9.84
N LEU A 198 -9.85 39.73 9.60
CA LEU A 198 -9.03 38.52 9.51
C LEU A 198 -9.04 37.91 8.09
N VAL A 199 -10.16 38.03 7.37
CA VAL A 199 -10.36 37.51 6.02
C VAL A 199 -9.96 38.56 4.99
N HIS A 200 -9.27 38.12 3.93
CA HIS A 200 -8.86 38.99 2.83
C HIS A 200 -10.08 39.68 2.19
N PRO A 201 -10.04 41.01 1.92
CA PRO A 201 -11.20 41.76 1.44
C PRO A 201 -11.86 41.21 0.18
N LEU A 202 -11.07 40.66 -0.75
CA LEU A 202 -11.57 40.06 -1.99
C LEU A 202 -12.39 38.77 -1.76
N LEU A 203 -12.25 38.13 -0.60
CA LEU A 203 -12.89 36.86 -0.28
C LEU A 203 -14.12 37.00 0.62
N TRP A 204 -14.51 38.23 1.00
CA TRP A 204 -15.64 38.45 1.91
C TRP A 204 -16.95 37.88 1.36
N SER A 205 -17.23 38.10 0.08
CA SER A 205 -18.49 37.63 -0.53
C SER A 205 -18.63 36.11 -0.38
N ASP A 206 -17.59 35.37 -0.77
CA ASP A 206 -17.59 33.92 -0.72
C ASP A 206 -17.63 33.40 0.73
N PHE A 207 -16.87 34.03 1.63
CA PHE A 207 -16.79 33.61 3.04
C PHE A 207 -18.15 33.66 3.76
N PHE A 208 -18.91 34.74 3.52
CA PHE A 208 -20.21 34.96 4.17
C PHE A 208 -21.38 34.27 3.44
N ALA A 209 -21.18 33.78 2.21
CA ALA A 209 -22.21 33.07 1.46
C ALA A 209 -22.41 31.60 1.89
N LEU A 210 -21.42 30.98 2.55
CA LEU A 210 -21.44 29.56 2.90
C LEU A 210 -22.45 29.24 4.02
N ASP A 211 -23.03 28.02 4.00
CA ASP A 211 -23.76 27.47 5.16
C ASP A 211 -22.79 27.03 6.27
N ILE A 212 -23.29 26.68 7.46
CA ILE A 212 -22.44 26.36 8.62
C ILE A 212 -21.50 25.18 8.38
N LYS A 213 -21.93 24.15 7.63
CA LYS A 213 -21.15 22.93 7.40
C LYS A 213 -20.08 23.19 6.36
N ALA A 214 -20.44 23.79 5.22
CA ALA A 214 -19.52 24.20 4.19
C ALA A 214 -18.52 25.24 4.71
N TRP A 215 -18.97 26.18 5.54
CA TRP A 215 -18.13 27.21 6.14
C TRP A 215 -17.08 26.61 7.08
N ILE A 216 -17.46 25.70 7.98
CA ILE A 216 -16.49 25.00 8.84
C ILE A 216 -15.52 24.19 7.98
N GLN A 217 -16.02 23.44 7.02
CA GLN A 217 -15.21 22.58 6.15
C GLN A 217 -14.17 23.39 5.36
N ASP A 218 -14.58 24.49 4.74
CA ASP A 218 -13.70 25.34 3.95
C ASP A 218 -12.67 26.04 4.82
N ASN A 219 -13.03 26.48 6.01
CA ASN A 219 -12.08 27.13 6.91
C ASN A 219 -11.05 26.17 7.54
N LEU A 220 -11.32 24.87 7.55
CA LEU A 220 -10.35 23.86 7.98
C LEU A 220 -9.36 23.49 6.87
N ASN A 221 -9.72 23.70 5.60
CA ASN A 221 -8.96 23.17 4.45
C ASN A 221 -8.46 24.23 3.46
N LYS A 222 -8.97 25.47 3.51
CA LYS A 222 -8.59 26.58 2.65
C LYS A 222 -8.10 27.74 3.49
N ASP A 223 -7.17 28.52 2.97
CA ASP A 223 -6.75 29.78 3.58
C ASP A 223 -7.59 30.95 3.04
N TRP A 224 -8.16 31.71 3.97
CA TRP A 224 -8.99 32.89 3.70
C TRP A 224 -8.32 34.21 4.08
N SER A 225 -7.14 34.16 4.70
CA SER A 225 -6.39 35.36 5.10
C SER A 225 -5.58 35.96 3.97
N GLY A 226 -5.18 35.15 2.99
CA GLY A 226 -4.20 35.54 1.96
C GLY A 226 -2.76 35.60 2.49
N ASP A 227 -2.53 35.20 3.75
CA ASP A 227 -1.21 35.08 4.36
C ASP A 227 -0.63 33.70 4.04
N LYS A 228 0.56 33.67 3.42
CA LYS A 228 1.27 32.43 3.08
C LYS A 228 1.79 31.65 4.30
N SER A 229 1.44 32.05 5.52
CA SER A 229 1.84 31.36 6.76
C SER A 229 1.24 29.95 6.92
N GLY A 230 0.17 29.60 6.21
CA GLY A 230 -0.44 28.26 6.27
C GLY A 230 -1.14 27.94 7.60
N MET A 231 -1.35 28.93 8.46
CA MET A 231 -1.90 28.76 9.81
C MET A 231 -3.39 29.13 9.93
N TRP A 232 -4.12 29.19 8.82
CA TRP A 232 -5.50 29.68 8.81
C TRP A 232 -6.43 28.83 9.68
N ASN A 233 -6.33 27.51 9.60
CA ASN A 233 -7.16 26.59 10.40
C ASN A 233 -7.06 26.92 11.91
N LEU A 234 -5.86 27.24 12.39
CA LEU A 234 -5.58 27.64 13.77
C LEU A 234 -6.21 28.98 14.12
N ILE A 235 -6.08 29.98 13.25
CA ILE A 235 -6.68 31.31 13.40
C ILE A 235 -8.20 31.16 13.48
N PHE A 236 -8.78 30.43 12.53
CA PHE A 236 -10.21 30.17 12.44
C PHE A 236 -10.74 29.47 13.69
N GLY A 237 -10.12 28.36 14.10
CA GLY A 237 -10.55 27.59 15.27
C GLY A 237 -10.49 28.37 16.56
N SER A 238 -9.38 29.09 16.76
CA SER A 238 -9.18 29.99 17.91
C SER A 238 -10.23 31.08 17.93
N THR A 239 -10.47 31.71 16.78
CA THR A 239 -11.47 32.79 16.63
C THR A 239 -12.87 32.31 16.97
N CYS A 240 -13.31 31.17 16.42
CA CYS A 240 -14.61 30.58 16.72
C CYS A 240 -14.78 30.30 18.22
N TRP A 241 -13.76 29.71 18.85
CA TRP A 241 -13.76 29.42 20.28
C TRP A 241 -13.86 30.68 21.15
N PHE A 242 -13.06 31.70 20.86
CA PHE A 242 -13.07 32.94 21.65
C PHE A 242 -14.33 33.77 21.41
N ILE A 243 -14.91 33.76 20.21
CA ILE A 243 -16.23 34.34 19.95
C ILE A 243 -17.28 33.65 20.83
N TRP A 244 -17.30 32.33 20.89
CA TRP A 244 -18.25 31.60 21.73
C TRP A 244 -18.04 31.87 23.22
N LYS A 245 -16.78 31.88 23.67
CA LYS A 245 -16.42 32.18 25.06
C LYS A 245 -16.88 33.58 25.46
N GLN A 246 -16.58 34.59 24.64
CA GLN A 246 -16.99 35.97 24.89
C GLN A 246 -18.53 36.09 24.96
N ARG A 247 -19.25 35.42 24.06
CA ARG A 247 -20.72 35.40 24.08
C ARG A 247 -21.22 34.86 25.41
N ASN A 248 -20.68 33.74 25.87
CA ASN A 248 -21.09 33.15 27.15
C ASN A 248 -20.72 34.04 28.34
N THR A 249 -19.60 34.76 28.27
CA THR A 249 -19.24 35.75 29.29
C THR A 249 -20.28 36.88 29.37
N CYS A 250 -20.77 37.39 28.23
CA CYS A 250 -21.85 38.37 28.20
C CYS A 250 -23.14 37.81 28.83
N VAL A 251 -23.49 36.56 28.54
CA VAL A 251 -24.72 35.92 29.05
C VAL A 251 -24.67 35.66 30.55
N PHE A 252 -23.57 35.10 31.06
CA PHE A 252 -23.49 34.66 32.46
C PHE A 252 -23.04 35.76 33.42
N TYR A 253 -22.28 36.75 32.95
CA TYR A 253 -21.67 37.78 33.80
C TYR A 253 -22.05 39.21 33.42
N GLY A 254 -22.92 39.41 32.42
CA GLY A 254 -23.41 40.75 32.03
C GLY A 254 -22.32 41.68 31.47
N VAL A 255 -21.17 41.15 31.08
CA VAL A 255 -20.05 41.92 30.53
C VAL A 255 -20.43 42.45 29.14
N GLN A 256 -20.09 43.70 28.84
CA GLN A 256 -20.32 44.26 27.50
C GLN A 256 -19.42 43.62 26.43
N ASP A 257 -19.98 43.41 25.25
CA ASP A 257 -19.28 42.84 24.10
C ASP A 257 -18.28 43.85 23.52
N ASN A 258 -17.00 43.48 23.43
CA ASN A 258 -15.94 44.35 22.90
C ASN A 258 -15.13 43.59 21.83
N ALA A 259 -15.50 43.83 20.56
CA ALA A 259 -14.90 43.15 19.42
C ALA A 259 -13.39 43.46 19.24
N MET A 260 -12.96 44.68 19.59
CA MET A 260 -11.55 45.09 19.44
C MET A 260 -10.65 44.42 20.49
N ALA A 261 -11.10 44.36 21.75
CA ALA A 261 -10.40 43.64 22.80
C ALA A 261 -10.32 42.13 22.48
N LEU A 262 -11.41 41.56 21.96
CA LEU A 262 -11.45 40.17 21.52
C LEU A 262 -10.47 39.90 20.36
N LEU A 263 -10.41 40.78 19.36
CA LEU A 263 -9.47 40.67 18.25
C LEU A 263 -8.01 40.74 18.72
N SER A 264 -7.69 41.65 19.63
CA SER A 264 -6.34 41.75 20.22
C SER A 264 -5.96 40.46 20.96
N HIS A 265 -6.90 39.89 21.72
CA HIS A 265 -6.67 38.64 22.44
C HIS A 265 -6.48 37.45 21.50
N ILE A 266 -7.28 37.36 20.43
CA ILE A 266 -7.13 36.31 19.41
C ILE A 266 -5.76 36.42 18.73
N ARG A 267 -5.32 37.62 18.34
CA ARG A 267 -4.00 37.83 17.72
C ARG A 267 -2.86 37.42 18.64
N ALA A 268 -2.91 37.81 19.91
CA ALA A 268 -1.91 37.42 20.90
C ALA A 268 -1.86 35.89 21.10
N HIS A 269 -3.02 35.23 21.16
CA HIS A 269 -3.08 33.78 21.31
C HIS A 269 -2.54 33.04 20.08
N VAL A 270 -2.89 33.49 18.88
CA VAL A 270 -2.39 32.91 17.62
C VAL A 270 -0.87 33.04 17.52
N ASN A 271 -0.31 34.21 17.88
CA ASN A 271 1.14 34.42 17.87
C ASN A 271 1.85 33.50 18.85
N TYR A 272 1.33 33.36 20.08
CA TYR A 272 1.87 32.43 21.06
C TYR A 272 1.90 30.98 20.55
N LEU A 273 0.82 30.53 19.89
CA LEU A 273 0.78 29.19 19.33
C LEU A 273 1.74 29.03 18.14
N ARG A 274 1.86 30.05 17.29
CA ARG A 274 2.84 30.08 16.17
C ARG A 274 4.27 29.87 16.66
N GLU A 275 4.65 30.54 17.74
CA GLU A 275 5.96 30.39 18.37
C GLU A 275 6.15 29.00 18.99
N ALA A 276 5.11 28.45 19.63
CA ALA A 276 5.18 27.10 20.21
C ALA A 276 5.33 26.01 19.13
N TYR A 277 4.66 26.16 17.98
CA TYR A 277 4.76 25.22 16.87
C TYR A 277 6.12 25.29 16.14
N SER A 278 6.73 26.47 16.02
CA SER A 278 8.05 26.59 15.38
C SER A 278 9.16 25.90 16.18
N HIS A 279 9.06 25.84 17.51
CA HIS A 279 10.06 25.18 18.38
C HIS A 279 9.94 23.65 18.41
N ASN A 280 8.80 23.07 18.04
CA ASN A 280 8.62 21.60 18.01
C ASN A 280 9.10 20.94 16.71
N ILE A 281 9.41 21.72 15.67
CA ILE A 281 9.86 21.19 14.36
C ILE A 281 11.34 20.80 14.37
N GLU A 282 12.17 21.36 15.27
CA GLU A 282 13.59 21.03 15.36
C GLU A 282 13.91 19.72 16.13
N VAL A 283 12.94 19.13 16.84
CA VAL A 283 13.18 17.97 17.73
C VAL A 283 12.74 16.62 17.11
N ALA A 284 12.11 16.62 15.94
CA ALA A 284 11.76 15.38 15.24
C ALA A 284 12.95 14.87 14.40
N SER A 285 13.97 14.31 15.05
CA SER A 285 14.94 13.46 14.35
C SER A 285 14.20 12.25 13.76
N LYS A 286 14.29 12.08 12.43
CA LYS A 286 13.73 10.93 11.71
C LYS A 286 14.23 9.63 12.36
N PRO A 287 13.37 8.63 12.64
CA PRO A 287 13.85 7.33 13.09
C PRO A 287 14.75 6.72 12.01
N LEU A 288 15.95 6.29 12.39
CA LEU A 288 16.84 5.52 11.53
C LEU A 288 16.18 4.16 11.24
N HIS A 289 15.82 3.93 9.98
CA HIS A 289 15.38 2.61 9.52
C HIS A 289 16.61 1.73 9.27
N ARG A 290 16.65 0.55 9.88
CA ARG A 290 17.69 -0.47 9.64
C ARG A 290 17.10 -1.64 8.84
N ASN A 291 17.81 -2.07 7.79
CA ASN A 291 17.51 -3.32 7.11
C ASN A 291 18.22 -4.45 7.85
N ILE A 292 17.48 -5.48 8.27
CA ILE A 292 18.07 -6.73 8.76
C ILE A 292 17.84 -7.83 7.73
N MET A 293 18.76 -8.79 7.65
CA MET A 293 18.56 -10.01 6.87
C MET A 293 17.96 -11.07 7.79
N VAL A 294 16.78 -11.57 7.44
CA VAL A 294 16.07 -12.62 8.18
C VAL A 294 16.27 -13.94 7.45
N SER A 295 16.84 -14.93 8.12
CA SER A 295 16.99 -16.29 7.61
C SER A 295 16.53 -17.29 8.67
N TRP A 296 16.12 -18.49 8.25
CA TRP A 296 15.93 -19.59 9.20
C TRP A 296 17.25 -19.96 9.88
N VAL A 297 17.17 -20.35 11.16
CA VAL A 297 18.33 -20.73 11.97
C VAL A 297 18.07 -22.11 12.59
N PRO A 298 19.00 -23.08 12.48
CA PRO A 298 18.83 -24.39 13.09
C PRO A 298 18.83 -24.31 14.63
N PRO A 299 18.20 -25.28 15.31
CA PRO A 299 18.21 -25.36 16.77
C PRO A 299 19.59 -25.78 17.32
N GLU A 300 19.75 -25.62 18.63
CA GLU A 300 20.89 -26.16 19.38
C GLU A 300 20.98 -27.70 19.26
N GLU A 301 22.18 -28.27 19.43
CA GLU A 301 22.35 -29.72 19.43
C GLU A 301 21.47 -30.39 20.49
N GLY A 302 20.86 -31.53 20.12
CA GLY A 302 19.91 -32.26 20.96
C GLY A 302 18.49 -31.68 20.99
N TRP A 303 18.21 -30.60 20.25
CA TRP A 303 16.86 -30.08 20.03
C TRP A 303 16.38 -30.35 18.60
N LEU A 304 15.09 -30.63 18.46
CA LEU A 304 14.39 -30.57 17.18
C LEU A 304 13.66 -29.24 17.07
N LYS A 305 13.56 -28.70 15.85
CA LYS A 305 12.81 -27.49 15.56
C LYS A 305 11.62 -27.82 14.69
N PHE A 306 10.44 -27.44 15.15
CA PHE A 306 9.18 -27.59 14.45
C PHE A 306 8.67 -26.23 13.99
N ASN A 307 8.67 -26.01 12.68
CA ASN A 307 8.05 -24.85 12.06
C ASN A 307 6.65 -25.22 11.60
N PHE A 308 5.65 -24.40 11.90
CA PHE A 308 4.26 -24.59 11.47
C PHE A 308 3.69 -23.34 10.82
N ASP A 309 2.68 -23.54 9.98
CA ASP A 309 1.89 -22.47 9.39
C ASP A 309 0.46 -22.93 9.05
N GLY A 310 -0.44 -21.95 8.91
CA GLY A 310 -1.82 -22.10 8.46
C GLY A 310 -2.11 -21.26 7.22
N SER A 311 -2.62 -21.89 6.17
CA SER A 311 -2.96 -21.23 4.90
C SER A 311 -4.47 -21.11 4.72
N GLN A 312 -4.96 -19.93 4.31
CA GLN A 312 -6.37 -19.67 4.00
C GLN A 312 -6.53 -19.09 2.59
N ARG A 313 -7.41 -19.69 1.76
CA ARG A 313 -7.86 -19.12 0.49
C ARG A 313 -9.04 -18.18 0.71
N LEU A 314 -8.78 -16.88 0.57
CA LEU A 314 -9.73 -15.79 0.88
C LEU A 314 -11.08 -15.93 0.15
N ASN A 315 -11.08 -16.38 -1.11
CA ASN A 315 -12.31 -16.43 -1.92
C ASN A 315 -13.25 -17.58 -1.54
N SER A 316 -12.74 -18.62 -0.86
CA SER A 316 -13.52 -19.83 -0.58
C SER A 316 -13.54 -20.20 0.92
N ASN A 317 -12.91 -19.39 1.78
CA ASN A 317 -12.65 -19.71 3.18
C ASN A 317 -12.00 -21.09 3.38
N LYS A 318 -11.30 -21.58 2.35
CA LYS A 318 -10.69 -22.91 2.44
C LYS A 318 -9.39 -22.82 3.22
N ILE A 319 -9.20 -23.69 4.19
CA ILE A 319 -8.02 -23.70 5.04
C ILE A 319 -7.26 -25.01 4.99
N SER A 320 -5.96 -24.92 5.16
CA SER A 320 -5.04 -26.05 5.33
C SER A 320 -3.92 -25.64 6.29
N CYS A 321 -3.25 -26.61 6.87
CA CYS A 321 -2.08 -26.35 7.71
C CYS A 321 -0.94 -27.29 7.33
N GLY A 322 0.26 -26.93 7.74
CA GLY A 322 1.44 -27.74 7.51
C GLY A 322 2.48 -27.49 8.58
N GLY A 323 3.42 -28.42 8.68
CA GLY A 323 4.55 -28.26 9.57
C GLY A 323 5.67 -29.25 9.30
N VAL A 324 6.86 -28.90 9.78
CA VAL A 324 8.10 -29.64 9.52
C VAL A 324 8.98 -29.69 10.75
N PHE A 325 9.47 -30.88 11.07
CA PHE A 325 10.54 -31.11 12.04
C PHE A 325 11.90 -31.15 11.34
N ARG A 326 12.85 -30.41 11.89
CA ARG A 326 14.26 -30.39 11.47
C ARG A 326 15.20 -30.54 12.67
N ASP A 327 16.35 -31.16 12.43
CA ASP A 327 17.39 -31.33 13.45
C ASP A 327 18.33 -30.11 13.54
N HIS A 328 19.33 -30.19 14.42
CA HIS A 328 20.36 -29.17 14.62
C HIS A 328 21.27 -28.94 13.40
N ASN A 329 21.28 -29.86 12.42
CA ASN A 329 22.00 -29.70 11.15
C ASN A 329 21.09 -29.08 10.06
N GLY A 330 19.83 -28.79 10.38
CA GLY A 330 18.83 -28.36 9.42
C GLY A 330 18.35 -29.49 8.49
N SER A 331 18.64 -30.75 8.83
CA SER A 331 18.19 -31.91 8.07
C SER A 331 16.71 -32.16 8.32
N TRP A 332 16.00 -32.62 7.28
CA TRP A 332 14.62 -33.05 7.40
C TRP A 332 14.51 -34.27 8.31
N VAL A 333 13.56 -34.23 9.26
CA VAL A 333 13.24 -35.36 10.14
C VAL A 333 11.90 -35.97 9.76
N THR A 334 10.85 -35.15 9.74
CA THR A 334 9.50 -35.52 9.30
C THR A 334 8.68 -34.25 9.09
N GLY A 335 7.55 -34.33 8.39
CA GLY A 335 6.63 -33.21 8.23
C GLY A 335 5.24 -33.70 7.87
N PHE A 336 4.30 -32.77 7.75
CA PHE A 336 2.96 -33.07 7.28
C PHE A 336 2.32 -31.86 6.62
N TYR A 337 1.25 -32.13 5.88
CA TYR A 337 0.24 -31.13 5.59
C TYR A 337 -1.15 -31.74 5.78
N ARG A 338 -2.12 -30.89 6.08
CA ARG A 338 -3.51 -31.29 6.32
C ARG A 338 -4.46 -30.33 5.63
N ASN A 339 -5.45 -30.88 4.92
CA ASN A 339 -6.57 -30.09 4.42
C ASN A 339 -7.59 -29.93 5.56
N LEU A 340 -7.78 -28.71 6.04
CA LEU A 340 -8.71 -28.38 7.13
C LEU A 340 -10.08 -27.91 6.59
N ARG A 341 -10.24 -27.92 5.27
CA ARG A 341 -11.49 -27.65 4.55
C ARG A 341 -11.94 -26.22 4.75
N VAL A 342 -12.83 -25.90 5.68
CA VAL A 342 -13.40 -24.55 5.84
C VAL A 342 -13.09 -24.02 7.24
N GLY A 343 -12.68 -22.75 7.31
CA GLY A 343 -12.36 -22.10 8.58
C GLY A 343 -11.61 -20.78 8.37
N ASP A 344 -10.99 -20.28 9.44
CA ASP A 344 -10.20 -19.06 9.41
C ASP A 344 -8.69 -19.32 9.56
N SER A 345 -7.89 -18.33 9.17
CA SER A 345 -6.41 -18.45 9.22
C SER A 345 -5.89 -18.78 10.61
N LEU A 346 -6.45 -18.19 11.68
CA LEU A 346 -5.99 -18.48 13.05
C LEU A 346 -6.30 -19.93 13.45
N GLN A 347 -7.45 -20.46 13.03
CA GLN A 347 -7.78 -21.86 13.20
C GLN A 347 -6.76 -22.76 12.49
N ALA A 348 -6.38 -22.43 11.25
CA ALA A 348 -5.39 -23.18 10.49
C ALA A 348 -4.03 -23.25 11.22
N GLU A 349 -3.56 -22.11 11.73
CA GLU A 349 -2.33 -21.98 12.51
C GLU A 349 -2.35 -22.86 13.77
N MET A 350 -3.44 -22.79 14.54
CA MET A 350 -3.63 -23.60 15.75
C MET A 350 -3.62 -25.09 15.43
N TRP A 351 -4.26 -25.51 14.34
CA TRP A 351 -4.25 -26.90 13.90
C TRP A 351 -2.86 -27.35 13.44
N GLY A 352 -2.10 -26.50 12.75
CA GLY A 352 -0.70 -26.78 12.40
C GLY A 352 0.15 -27.05 13.64
N LEU A 353 0.03 -26.20 14.66
CA LEU A 353 0.72 -26.42 15.94
C LEU A 353 0.24 -27.69 16.66
N LEU A 354 -1.07 -27.89 16.78
CA LEU A 354 -1.64 -29.05 17.49
C LEU A 354 -1.19 -30.38 16.89
N LEU A 355 -1.25 -30.51 15.57
CA LEU A 355 -0.86 -31.72 14.86
C LEU A 355 0.65 -31.96 14.96
N GLY A 356 1.45 -30.90 14.91
CA GLY A 356 2.89 -30.98 15.16
C GLY A 356 3.25 -31.51 16.55
N ILE A 357 2.58 -31.01 17.59
CA ILE A 357 2.79 -31.47 18.96
C ILE A 357 2.41 -32.95 19.09
N LYS A 358 1.26 -33.35 18.55
CA LYS A 358 0.82 -34.76 18.55
C LYS A 358 1.84 -35.65 17.83
N LEU A 359 2.25 -35.28 16.63
CA LEU A 359 3.26 -36.01 15.86
C LEU A 359 4.59 -36.13 16.62
N GLY A 360 5.04 -35.07 17.28
CA GLY A 360 6.26 -35.09 18.08
C GLY A 360 6.17 -36.06 19.26
N ILE A 361 5.04 -36.06 19.98
CA ILE A 361 4.79 -36.99 21.08
C ILE A 361 4.73 -38.44 20.58
N ASP A 362 4.02 -38.68 19.47
CA ASP A 362 3.86 -40.02 18.90
C ASP A 362 5.20 -40.59 18.40
N LYS A 363 6.09 -39.73 17.89
CA LYS A 363 7.47 -40.09 17.50
C LYS A 363 8.44 -40.17 18.69
N GLY A 364 8.00 -39.85 19.91
CA GLY A 364 8.82 -39.89 21.12
C GLY A 364 9.84 -38.75 21.23
N PHE A 365 9.59 -37.60 20.59
CA PHE A 365 10.46 -36.43 20.67
C PHE A 365 10.27 -35.71 22.01
N ASP A 366 11.37 -35.45 22.73
CA ASP A 366 11.34 -34.81 24.04
C ASP A 366 11.60 -33.29 23.97
N LYS A 367 12.73 -32.88 23.37
CA LYS A 367 13.16 -31.47 23.30
C LYS A 367 12.78 -30.82 21.97
N ILE A 368 11.72 -30.01 21.95
CA ILE A 368 11.15 -29.44 20.73
C ILE A 368 11.07 -27.91 20.79
N PHE A 369 11.53 -27.26 19.73
CA PHE A 369 11.45 -25.83 19.52
C PHE A 369 10.33 -25.53 18.52
N PHE A 370 9.19 -25.02 18.99
CA PHE A 370 8.04 -24.66 18.16
C PHE A 370 8.15 -23.21 17.68
N GLU A 371 8.04 -23.01 16.37
CA GLU A 371 8.11 -21.71 15.70
C GLU A 371 6.96 -21.53 14.71
N GLY A 372 6.31 -20.37 14.75
CA GLY A 372 5.29 -19.96 13.77
C GLY A 372 5.28 -18.44 13.61
N ASP A 373 4.71 -17.94 12.53
CA ASP A 373 4.73 -16.52 12.16
C ASP A 373 3.44 -15.75 12.51
N SER A 374 2.40 -16.43 13.04
CA SER A 374 1.26 -15.76 13.70
C SER A 374 1.57 -15.37 15.15
N SER A 375 1.71 -14.07 15.40
CA SER A 375 1.98 -13.55 16.75
C SER A 375 0.80 -13.75 17.72
N LEU A 376 -0.44 -13.69 17.26
CA LEU A 376 -1.65 -14.00 18.04
C LEU A 376 -1.71 -15.48 18.37
N ALA A 377 -1.38 -16.39 17.45
CA ALA A 377 -1.37 -17.81 17.76
C ALA A 377 -0.42 -18.08 18.93
N ILE A 378 0.82 -17.57 18.83
CA ILE A 378 1.82 -17.67 19.90
C ILE A 378 1.33 -17.01 21.20
N LYS A 379 0.72 -15.81 21.12
CA LYS A 379 0.20 -15.08 22.27
C LYS A 379 -0.92 -15.84 22.98
N LEU A 380 -1.90 -16.34 22.25
CA LEU A 380 -3.02 -17.11 22.80
C LEU A 380 -2.56 -18.42 23.46
N ILE A 381 -1.53 -19.06 22.92
CA ILE A 381 -0.94 -20.25 23.55
C ILE A 381 -0.16 -19.90 24.82
N LYS A 382 0.57 -18.77 24.85
CA LYS A 382 1.34 -18.35 26.05
C LYS A 382 0.44 -17.81 27.16
N GLU A 383 -0.43 -16.86 26.85
CA GLU A 383 -1.24 -16.12 27.80
C GLU A 383 -2.59 -16.78 28.10
N GLY A 384 -3.07 -17.63 27.19
CA GLY A 384 -4.42 -18.20 27.24
C GLY A 384 -5.44 -17.29 26.53
N CYS A 385 -6.73 -17.60 26.70
CA CYS A 385 -7.81 -16.86 26.07
C CYS A 385 -9.07 -16.84 26.94
N SER A 386 -10.02 -15.95 26.59
CA SER A 386 -11.35 -15.95 27.19
C SER A 386 -12.07 -17.28 26.94
N SER A 387 -12.90 -17.69 27.90
CA SER A 387 -13.79 -18.84 27.75
C SER A 387 -14.82 -18.67 26.62
N SER A 388 -15.05 -17.45 26.13
CA SER A 388 -15.90 -17.17 24.97
C SER A 388 -15.16 -17.25 23.62
N HIS A 389 -13.83 -17.38 23.62
CA HIS A 389 -13.06 -17.39 22.37
C HIS A 389 -13.40 -18.63 21.54
N PRO A 390 -13.72 -18.52 20.23
CA PRO A 390 -14.12 -19.66 19.40
C PRO A 390 -13.11 -20.82 19.39
N LEU A 391 -11.81 -20.51 19.47
CA LEU A 391 -10.73 -21.50 19.53
C LEU A 391 -10.30 -21.89 20.95
N CYS A 392 -11.04 -21.48 22.00
CA CYS A 392 -10.70 -21.79 23.39
C CYS A 392 -10.49 -23.31 23.64
N PRO A 393 -11.34 -24.22 23.11
CA PRO A 393 -11.11 -25.65 23.27
C PRO A 393 -9.77 -26.09 22.66
N VAL A 394 -9.47 -25.65 21.43
CA VAL A 394 -8.21 -25.99 20.73
C VAL A 394 -7.00 -25.44 21.48
N ILE A 395 -7.06 -24.19 21.95
CA ILE A 395 -5.98 -23.54 22.70
C ILE A 395 -5.70 -24.28 24.01
N ASN A 396 -6.75 -24.62 24.78
CA ASN A 396 -6.59 -25.36 26.03
C ASN A 396 -6.02 -26.76 25.79
N TYR A 397 -6.46 -27.40 24.71
CA TYR A 397 -5.96 -28.70 24.30
C TYR A 397 -4.48 -28.63 23.89
N ILE A 398 -4.06 -27.65 23.09
CA ILE A 398 -2.64 -27.42 22.79
C ILE A 398 -1.82 -27.24 24.07
N ARG A 399 -2.29 -26.39 24.98
CA ARG A 399 -1.62 -26.11 26.25
C ARG A 399 -1.48 -27.36 27.12
N SER A 400 -2.47 -28.26 27.14
CA SER A 400 -2.36 -29.52 27.89
C SER A 400 -1.33 -30.46 27.28
N PHE A 401 -1.27 -30.59 25.95
CA PHE A 401 -0.25 -31.43 25.29
C PHE A 401 1.17 -30.88 25.43
N LEU A 402 1.35 -29.56 25.43
CA LEU A 402 2.66 -28.94 25.66
C LEU A 402 3.26 -29.30 27.04
N THR A 403 2.45 -29.67 28.03
CA THR A 403 2.95 -30.14 29.34
C THR A 403 3.67 -31.50 29.27
N ARG A 404 3.54 -32.22 28.15
CA ARG A 404 4.09 -33.57 27.94
C ARG A 404 5.46 -33.58 27.26
N VAL A 405 5.98 -32.42 26.86
CA VAL A 405 7.25 -32.27 26.12
C VAL A 405 8.08 -31.13 26.71
N ASN A 406 9.40 -31.19 26.59
CA ASN A 406 10.27 -30.07 26.92
C ASN A 406 10.33 -29.10 25.74
N PHE A 407 9.72 -27.93 25.88
CA PHE A 407 9.48 -27.05 24.74
C PHE A 407 9.99 -25.62 24.89
N LYS A 408 10.32 -25.03 23.74
CA LYS A 408 10.40 -23.57 23.54
C LYS A 408 9.36 -23.18 22.48
N LEU A 409 8.66 -22.06 22.68
CA LEU A 409 7.65 -21.55 21.72
C LEU A 409 7.97 -20.10 21.37
N MET A 410 8.23 -19.83 20.08
CA MET A 410 8.59 -18.48 19.62
C MET A 410 7.80 -18.06 18.39
N HIS A 411 7.56 -16.75 18.32
CA HIS A 411 7.14 -16.08 17.10
C HIS A 411 8.37 -15.81 16.25
N ILE A 412 8.26 -16.05 14.95
CA ILE A 412 9.30 -15.77 13.96
C ILE A 412 8.74 -14.91 12.83
N PHE A 413 9.62 -14.29 12.05
CA PHE A 413 9.18 -13.56 10.88
C PHE A 413 8.83 -14.53 9.74
N ARG A 414 7.89 -14.12 8.88
CA ARG A 414 7.43 -14.94 7.75
C ARG A 414 8.56 -15.35 6.80
N GLU A 415 9.56 -14.48 6.64
CA GLU A 415 10.75 -14.75 5.81
C GLU A 415 11.60 -15.92 6.33
N SER A 416 11.46 -16.28 7.61
CA SER A 416 12.09 -17.45 8.20
C SER A 416 11.17 -18.67 8.30
N ASN A 417 9.94 -18.60 7.78
CA ASN A 417 8.92 -19.66 7.87
C ASN A 417 8.46 -20.20 6.49
N HIS A 418 9.14 -19.85 5.39
CA HIS A 418 8.72 -20.18 4.03
C HIS A 418 8.46 -21.68 3.77
N LEU A 419 9.25 -22.57 4.36
CA LEU A 419 9.05 -24.01 4.19
C LEU A 419 7.73 -24.50 4.81
N ALA A 420 7.37 -24.00 5.98
CA ALA A 420 6.10 -24.35 6.63
C ALA A 420 4.91 -23.75 5.85
N ASP A 421 5.04 -22.53 5.35
CA ASP A 421 4.04 -21.86 4.49
C ASP A 421 3.80 -22.63 3.17
N ALA A 422 4.88 -23.12 2.56
CA ALA A 422 4.78 -23.97 1.37
C ALA A 422 4.05 -25.30 1.67
N LEU A 423 4.37 -25.95 2.79
CA LEU A 423 3.69 -27.18 3.23
C LEU A 423 2.21 -26.93 3.53
N ALA A 424 1.88 -25.86 4.26
CA ALA A 424 0.51 -25.48 4.53
C ALA A 424 -0.25 -25.25 3.21
N SER A 425 0.39 -24.59 2.23
CA SER A 425 -0.19 -24.35 0.90
C SER A 425 -0.44 -25.62 0.09
N LEU A 426 0.44 -26.62 0.18
CA LEU A 426 0.22 -27.94 -0.46
C LEU A 426 -1.04 -28.63 0.05
N GLY A 427 -1.39 -28.45 1.33
CA GLY A 427 -2.57 -29.04 1.93
C GLY A 427 -3.88 -28.68 1.23
N HIS A 428 -3.98 -27.54 0.53
CA HIS A 428 -5.17 -27.17 -0.23
C HIS A 428 -5.48 -28.12 -1.38
N GLY A 429 -4.46 -28.67 -2.02
CA GLY A 429 -4.58 -29.54 -3.20
C GLY A 429 -4.77 -31.03 -2.87
N SER A 430 -4.64 -31.40 -1.58
CA SER A 430 -4.69 -32.80 -1.16
C SER A 430 -6.09 -33.38 -1.20
N LEU A 431 -6.22 -34.58 -1.79
CA LEU A 431 -7.40 -35.42 -1.71
C LEU A 431 -7.49 -36.10 -0.34
N GLU A 432 -6.35 -36.46 0.24
CA GLU A 432 -6.25 -37.03 1.59
C GLU A 432 -6.36 -35.93 2.64
N ASP A 433 -7.08 -36.21 3.72
CA ASP A 433 -7.31 -35.24 4.79
C ASP A 433 -5.99 -34.88 5.49
N TYR A 434 -5.09 -35.84 5.73
CA TYR A 434 -3.78 -35.67 6.38
C TYR A 434 -2.72 -36.51 5.68
N VAL A 435 -1.58 -35.91 5.35
CA VAL A 435 -0.45 -36.60 4.70
C VAL A 435 0.80 -36.46 5.56
N LEU A 436 1.36 -37.59 5.99
CA LEU A 436 2.65 -37.65 6.68
C LEU A 436 3.78 -37.74 5.64
N LEU A 437 4.86 -37.00 5.90
CA LEU A 437 5.98 -36.88 4.98
C LEU A 437 7.28 -37.30 5.68
N ASP A 438 7.89 -38.37 5.17
CA ASP A 438 9.21 -38.82 5.61
C ASP A 438 10.35 -38.13 4.85
N ASN A 439 10.06 -37.51 3.69
CA ASN A 439 11.01 -36.76 2.88
C ASN A 439 10.45 -35.40 2.45
N VAL A 440 11.35 -34.50 2.04
CA VAL A 440 10.99 -33.17 1.51
C VAL A 440 10.20 -33.34 0.21
N PRO A 441 8.97 -32.78 0.07
CA PRO A 441 8.27 -32.77 -1.20
C PRO A 441 9.01 -31.95 -2.27
N ASP A 442 8.98 -32.39 -3.53
CA ASP A 442 9.67 -31.70 -4.63
C ASP A 442 9.26 -30.22 -4.75
N ALA A 443 7.96 -29.93 -4.57
CA ALA A 443 7.42 -28.58 -4.59
C ALA A 443 7.96 -27.66 -3.47
N CYS A 444 8.47 -28.24 -2.38
CA CYS A 444 9.03 -27.53 -1.23
C CYS A 444 10.57 -27.55 -1.20
N TYR A 445 11.22 -28.26 -2.13
CA TYR A 445 12.65 -28.53 -2.08
C TYR A 445 13.51 -27.25 -2.11
N ASN A 446 13.12 -26.26 -2.90
CA ASN A 446 13.85 -24.99 -2.98
C ASN A 446 13.84 -24.24 -1.64
N PHE A 447 12.69 -24.12 -0.98
CA PHE A 447 12.59 -23.46 0.33
C PHE A 447 13.44 -24.19 1.39
N PHE A 448 13.44 -25.53 1.36
CA PHE A 448 14.30 -26.32 2.24
C PHE A 448 15.79 -26.06 2.00
N GLN A 449 16.21 -25.95 0.73
CA GLN A 449 17.60 -25.68 0.37
C GLN A 449 18.03 -24.24 0.69
N ASP A 450 17.12 -23.27 0.57
CA ASP A 450 17.37 -21.88 0.93
C ASP A 450 17.62 -21.74 2.44
N ASP A 451 16.81 -22.43 3.27
CA ASP A 451 17.02 -22.50 4.71
C ASP A 451 18.36 -23.16 5.06
N ARG A 452 18.74 -24.25 4.38
CA ARG A 452 20.05 -24.90 4.58
C ARG A 452 21.23 -24.02 4.16
N ARG A 453 21.07 -23.20 3.14
CA ARG A 453 22.05 -22.21 2.69
C ARG A 453 22.09 -20.96 3.56
N LYS A 454 21.17 -20.83 4.53
CA LYS A 454 20.99 -19.64 5.37
C LYS A 454 20.74 -18.39 4.52
N LEU A 455 19.96 -18.53 3.45
CA LEU A 455 19.59 -17.40 2.62
C LEU A 455 18.74 -16.43 3.45
N GLY A 456 19.19 -15.18 3.54
CA GLY A 456 18.47 -14.14 4.25
C GLY A 456 17.59 -13.31 3.32
N PHE A 457 16.45 -12.86 3.81
CA PHE A 457 15.57 -11.92 3.13
C PHE A 457 15.55 -10.58 3.87
N PRO A 458 15.58 -9.43 3.16
CA PRO A 458 15.66 -8.13 3.79
C PRO A 458 14.33 -7.73 4.46
N ARG A 459 14.40 -7.29 5.72
CA ARG A 459 13.28 -6.71 6.48
C ARG A 459 13.66 -5.35 7.04
N ARG A 460 12.81 -4.35 6.81
CA ARG A 460 12.94 -3.00 7.40
C ARG A 460 12.47 -3.00 8.85
N ILE A 461 13.29 -2.48 9.76
CA ILE A 461 12.95 -2.26 11.17
C ILE A 461 13.18 -0.78 11.49
N ALA A 462 12.17 -0.09 12.02
CA ALA A 462 12.33 1.21 12.67
C ALA A 462 12.77 1.00 14.12
N ASP A 463 13.66 1.85 14.66
CA ASP A 463 14.20 1.70 16.01
C ASP A 463 13.10 1.57 17.09
N GLY A 464 13.06 0.39 17.72
CA GLY A 464 12.27 0.09 18.91
C GLY A 464 11.14 -0.92 18.70
N LYS A 465 11.46 -2.21 18.88
CA LYS A 465 10.60 -3.40 18.79
C LYS A 465 10.04 -3.66 17.38
N ALA A 466 10.40 -4.81 16.80
CA ALA A 466 9.71 -5.29 15.61
C ALA A 466 8.24 -5.56 15.98
N CYS A 467 7.34 -4.86 15.32
CA CYS A 467 5.91 -4.96 15.54
C CYS A 467 5.28 -5.70 14.37
N VAL A 468 4.45 -6.69 14.66
CA VAL A 468 3.63 -7.41 13.69
C VAL A 468 2.22 -6.83 13.75
N ALA A 469 1.58 -6.68 12.60
CA ALA A 469 0.17 -6.37 12.50
C ALA A 469 -0.45 -7.31 11.45
N LYS A 470 -1.53 -8.00 11.83
CA LYS A 470 -2.36 -8.80 10.93
C LYS A 470 -3.64 -8.02 10.68
N GLU A 471 -3.91 -7.78 9.42
CA GLU A 471 -4.97 -6.91 8.96
C GLU A 471 -5.92 -7.70 8.05
N VAL A 472 -7.22 -7.45 8.18
CA VAL A 472 -8.21 -7.89 7.19
C VAL A 472 -8.71 -6.68 6.43
N ILE A 473 -8.95 -6.86 5.13
CA ILE A 473 -9.63 -5.86 4.33
C ILE A 473 -11.10 -5.84 4.76
N GLU A 474 -11.51 -4.80 5.47
CA GLU A 474 -12.88 -4.61 5.96
C GLU A 474 -13.79 -4.01 4.87
N ALA A 475 -13.25 -3.19 3.96
CA ALA A 475 -13.99 -2.64 2.83
C ALA A 475 -13.06 -2.27 1.67
N ILE A 476 -13.52 -2.47 0.44
CA ILE A 476 -12.94 -1.91 -0.79
C ILE A 476 -14.06 -1.17 -1.51
N ASP A 477 -13.83 0.08 -1.86
CA ASP A 477 -14.69 0.90 -2.69
C ASP A 477 -13.84 1.40 -3.88
N PRO A 478 -13.86 0.69 -5.02
CA PRO A 478 -13.05 1.03 -6.19
C PRO A 478 -13.42 2.39 -6.79
N GLU A 479 -14.70 2.77 -6.77
CA GLU A 479 -15.15 4.05 -7.30
C GLU A 479 -14.59 5.24 -6.51
N LYS A 480 -14.36 5.04 -5.21
CA LYS A 480 -13.74 6.05 -4.33
C LYS A 480 -12.24 5.88 -4.15
N ASN A 481 -11.60 4.93 -4.83
CA ASN A 481 -10.21 4.51 -4.60
C ASN A 481 -9.90 4.35 -3.11
N LEU A 482 -10.81 3.67 -2.40
CA LEU A 482 -10.79 3.58 -0.94
C LEU A 482 -10.68 2.12 -0.51
N ILE A 483 -9.77 1.86 0.41
CA ILE A 483 -9.61 0.58 1.06
C ILE A 483 -9.55 0.78 2.57
N THR A 484 -10.27 -0.04 3.33
CA THR A 484 -10.22 -0.03 4.79
C THR A 484 -9.70 -1.37 5.29
N PHE A 485 -8.61 -1.31 6.04
CA PHE A 485 -8.05 -2.41 6.79
C PHE A 485 -8.52 -2.33 8.24
N LYS A 486 -8.81 -3.47 8.83
CA LYS A 486 -9.06 -3.60 10.25
C LYS A 486 -8.00 -4.52 10.82
N LEU A 487 -7.27 -4.04 11.82
CA LEU A 487 -6.33 -4.89 12.53
C LEU A 487 -7.12 -5.92 13.33
N VAL A 488 -6.77 -7.17 13.11
CA VAL A 488 -7.33 -8.32 13.81
C VAL A 488 -6.35 -8.91 14.81
N GLU A 489 -5.05 -8.65 14.62
CA GLU A 489 -3.97 -9.17 15.45
C GLU A 489 -2.72 -8.29 15.34
N GLY A 490 -1.82 -8.39 16.32
CA GLY A 490 -0.52 -7.71 16.29
C GLY A 490 -0.22 -6.78 17.46
N ASP A 491 1.02 -6.32 17.55
CA ASP A 491 1.56 -5.48 18.64
C ASP A 491 0.79 -4.16 18.83
N ILE A 492 0.20 -3.64 17.76
CA ILE A 492 -0.63 -2.43 17.81
C ILE A 492 -1.86 -2.67 18.70
N LEU A 493 -2.47 -3.87 18.67
CA LEU A 493 -3.64 -4.19 19.50
C LEU A 493 -3.31 -4.41 20.99
N GLU A 494 -2.03 -4.44 21.38
CA GLU A 494 -1.62 -4.40 22.80
C GLU A 494 -1.88 -3.03 23.45
N HIS A 495 -2.07 -2.01 22.61
CA HIS A 495 -2.30 -0.63 23.02
C HIS A 495 -3.72 -0.16 22.66
N TYR A 496 -4.31 -0.74 21.62
CA TYR A 496 -5.62 -0.33 21.11
C TYR A 496 -6.60 -1.51 21.07
N LYS A 497 -7.77 -1.36 21.69
CA LYS A 497 -8.89 -2.34 21.66
C LYS A 497 -9.36 -2.63 20.26
N THR A 498 -9.41 -1.60 19.42
CA THR A 498 -9.71 -1.72 17.99
C THR A 498 -8.82 -0.75 17.26
N PHE A 499 -8.37 -1.13 16.07
CA PHE A 499 -7.56 -0.26 15.22
C PHE A 499 -7.91 -0.55 13.76
N LYS A 500 -8.24 0.49 13.00
CA LYS A 500 -8.56 0.43 11.57
C LYS A 500 -7.77 1.48 10.83
N VAL A 501 -7.40 1.14 9.61
CA VAL A 501 -6.64 2.00 8.71
C VAL A 501 -7.43 2.11 7.42
N THR A 502 -7.96 3.28 7.11
CA THR A 502 -8.58 3.56 5.80
C THR A 502 -7.61 4.37 4.97
N ILE A 503 -7.31 3.88 3.76
CA ILE A 503 -6.53 4.56 2.75
C ILE A 503 -7.50 5.00 1.65
N GLN A 504 -7.57 6.29 1.37
CA GLN A 504 -8.34 6.84 0.26
C GLN A 504 -7.43 7.63 -0.66
N VAL A 505 -7.34 7.23 -1.92
CA VAL A 505 -6.47 7.88 -2.90
C VAL A 505 -7.30 8.84 -3.75
N ASN A 506 -7.10 10.15 -3.54
CA ASN A 506 -7.82 11.18 -4.29
C ASN A 506 -6.92 11.72 -5.42
N PRO A 507 -7.33 11.63 -6.69
CA PRO A 507 -6.54 12.15 -7.81
C PRO A 507 -6.41 13.69 -7.75
N LYS A 508 -5.31 14.22 -8.27
CA LYS A 508 -5.04 15.65 -8.48
C LYS A 508 -4.63 15.90 -9.93
N GLU A 509 -4.51 17.17 -10.35
CA GLU A 509 -4.01 17.54 -11.69
C GLU A 509 -2.63 16.94 -12.01
N LYS A 510 -1.79 16.73 -10.99
CA LYS A 510 -0.55 15.97 -11.07
C LYS A 510 -0.45 15.03 -9.86
N GLY A 511 -0.39 13.72 -10.11
CA GLY A 511 -0.33 12.67 -9.08
C GLY A 511 -1.62 12.51 -8.29
N CYS A 512 -1.51 11.98 -7.07
CA CYS A 512 -2.64 11.75 -6.18
C CYS A 512 -2.32 12.18 -4.74
N VAL A 513 -3.33 12.20 -3.87
CA VAL A 513 -3.14 12.29 -2.42
C VAL A 513 -3.75 11.09 -1.74
N ALA A 514 -2.88 10.23 -1.21
CA ALA A 514 -3.25 9.16 -0.31
C ALA A 514 -3.60 9.72 1.08
N HIS A 515 -4.89 9.69 1.41
CA HIS A 515 -5.40 10.05 2.73
C HIS A 515 -5.46 8.81 3.61
N TRP A 516 -4.59 8.77 4.62
CA TRP A 516 -4.60 7.75 5.66
C TRP A 516 -5.49 8.17 6.83
N THR A 517 -6.33 7.24 7.28
CA THR A 517 -7.26 7.46 8.38
C THR A 517 -7.10 6.34 9.39
N PHE A 518 -6.67 6.68 10.59
CA PHE A 518 -6.53 5.74 11.69
C PHE A 518 -7.74 5.88 12.62
N GLU A 519 -8.61 4.88 12.66
CA GLU A 519 -9.72 4.80 13.63
C GLU A 519 -9.37 3.80 14.71
N TYR A 520 -9.25 4.26 15.95
CA TYR A 520 -8.80 3.39 17.03
C TYR A 520 -9.53 3.67 18.34
N GLU A 521 -9.49 2.69 19.23
CA GLU A 521 -9.99 2.78 20.59
C GLU A 521 -8.85 2.38 21.53
N LYS A 522 -8.37 3.29 22.38
CA LYS A 522 -7.29 2.99 23.34
C LYS A 522 -7.78 2.01 24.40
N LEU A 523 -6.89 1.15 24.90
CA LEU A 523 -7.20 0.29 26.06
C LEU A 523 -7.47 1.12 27.32
N HIS A 524 -6.68 2.18 27.56
CA HIS A 524 -6.88 3.17 28.62
C HIS A 524 -6.33 4.54 28.20
N GLY A 525 -6.69 5.60 28.93
CA GLY A 525 -6.46 7.00 28.52
C GLY A 525 -5.00 7.46 28.44
N GLN A 526 -4.07 6.73 29.07
CA GLN A 526 -2.64 7.09 29.08
C GLN A 526 -1.88 6.62 27.83
N ILE A 527 -2.50 5.80 26.98
CA ILE A 527 -1.86 5.31 25.76
C ILE A 527 -1.72 6.49 24.79
N PRO A 528 -0.53 6.71 24.19
CA PRO A 528 -0.34 7.80 23.25
C PRO A 528 -1.23 7.63 22.01
N ASN A 529 -1.47 8.72 21.28
CA ASN A 529 -2.10 8.61 19.96
C ASN A 529 -1.10 7.96 18.99
N PRO A 530 -1.56 7.31 17.90
CA PRO A 530 -0.71 6.59 16.96
C PRO A 530 0.05 7.53 16.01
N HIS A 531 0.56 8.67 16.48
CA HIS A 531 1.31 9.63 15.65
C HIS A 531 2.53 8.97 15.00
N SER A 532 3.22 8.08 15.71
CA SER A 532 4.32 7.29 15.14
C SER A 532 3.87 6.37 13.99
N LEU A 533 2.68 5.79 14.06
CA LEU A 533 2.12 4.99 12.96
C LEU A 533 1.67 5.88 11.79
N MET A 534 1.25 7.11 12.05
CA MET A 534 0.94 8.09 11.00
C MET A 534 2.21 8.50 10.24
N GLU A 535 3.34 8.67 10.92
CA GLU A 535 4.63 8.91 10.29
C GLU A 535 5.08 7.72 9.45
N ILE A 536 4.85 6.49 9.92
CA ILE A 536 5.07 5.27 9.13
C ILE A 536 4.19 5.28 7.88
N ALA A 537 2.90 5.57 7.98
CA ALA A 537 2.01 5.65 6.82
C ALA A 537 2.41 6.76 5.83
N ALA A 538 2.87 7.91 6.31
CA ALA A 538 3.40 8.98 5.45
C ALA A 538 4.68 8.54 4.74
N THR A 539 5.55 7.80 5.43
CA THR A 539 6.78 7.23 4.84
C THR A 539 6.44 6.14 3.83
N MET A 540 5.58 5.18 4.17
CA MET A 540 5.07 4.17 3.24
C MET A 540 4.41 4.82 2.03
N SER A 541 3.65 5.91 2.20
CA SER A 541 3.06 6.63 1.06
C SER A 541 4.11 7.23 0.16
N ARG A 542 5.20 7.78 0.70
CA ARG A 542 6.33 8.30 -0.09
C ARG A 542 7.14 7.21 -0.76
N GLU A 543 7.23 6.03 -0.13
CA GLU A 543 7.92 4.87 -0.69
C GLU A 543 7.07 4.19 -1.76
N MET A 544 5.76 4.10 -1.56
CA MET A 544 4.80 3.69 -2.58
C MET A 544 4.73 4.73 -3.68
N ASP A 545 4.78 6.03 -3.40
CA ASP A 545 4.91 7.08 -4.41
C ASP A 545 6.24 6.96 -5.15
N ALA A 546 7.36 6.70 -4.48
CA ALA A 546 8.63 6.45 -5.15
C ALA A 546 8.60 5.17 -6.00
N HIS A 547 8.00 4.09 -5.50
CA HIS A 547 7.88 2.80 -6.21
C HIS A 547 6.84 2.84 -7.35
N LEU A 548 5.74 3.54 -7.15
CA LEU A 548 4.70 3.78 -8.15
C LEU A 548 5.12 4.88 -9.11
N SER A 549 5.98 5.82 -8.73
CA SER A 549 6.62 6.78 -9.64
C SER A 549 7.81 6.17 -10.38
N GLU A 550 8.43 5.14 -9.81
CA GLU A 550 9.30 4.19 -10.53
C GLU A 550 8.47 3.33 -11.52
N GLY A 551 7.14 3.27 -11.36
CA GLY A 551 6.18 2.57 -12.23
C GLY A 551 5.18 3.46 -13.02
N GLU A 552 5.18 4.78 -12.82
CA GLU A 552 4.33 5.77 -13.51
C GLU A 552 5.08 6.38 -14.72
N ALA A 553 6.06 5.64 -15.23
CA ALA A 553 6.14 5.44 -16.67
C ALA A 553 5.82 3.97 -16.92
N HIS A 554 4.56 3.67 -17.28
CA HIS A 554 4.18 2.75 -18.36
C HIS A 554 2.70 2.29 -18.19
N GLU A 555 1.72 2.84 -18.91
CA GLU A 555 1.31 2.25 -20.21
C GLU A 555 2.51 1.55 -20.83
N GLU A 556 2.53 0.21 -21.00
CA GLU A 556 3.68 -0.51 -21.56
C GLU A 556 4.25 0.23 -22.78
N GLN A 557 5.21 1.12 -22.53
CA GLN A 557 5.72 2.04 -23.52
C GLN A 557 6.92 1.29 -24.03
N LEU A 558 6.59 0.29 -24.83
CA LEU A 558 7.57 -0.47 -25.58
C LEU A 558 8.30 0.50 -26.53
N HIS A 559 7.70 1.64 -26.91
CA HIS A 559 8.25 2.62 -27.83
C HIS A 559 8.88 3.82 -27.10
N GLY A 560 10.21 3.88 -27.06
CA GLY A 560 10.96 5.02 -26.54
C GLY A 560 11.48 5.93 -27.65
N LYS A 561 11.54 7.25 -27.37
CA LYS A 561 12.20 8.25 -28.22
C LYS A 561 13.03 9.18 -27.35
N ILE A 562 14.34 9.24 -27.58
CA ILE A 562 15.28 10.13 -26.89
C ILE A 562 15.76 11.17 -27.91
N GLU A 563 15.71 12.44 -27.55
CA GLU A 563 16.16 13.55 -28.39
C GLU A 563 17.23 14.36 -27.65
N VAL A 564 18.34 14.66 -28.34
CA VAL A 564 19.46 15.42 -27.79
C VAL A 564 19.98 16.42 -28.81
N ASP A 565 20.12 17.67 -28.38
CA ASP A 565 20.69 18.74 -29.19
C ASP A 565 22.18 18.95 -28.88
N VAL A 566 23.02 18.87 -29.91
CA VAL A 566 24.47 19.07 -29.83
C VAL A 566 24.85 20.30 -30.65
N HIS A 567 25.39 21.32 -29.98
CA HIS A 567 25.93 22.49 -30.66
C HIS A 567 27.32 22.16 -31.18
N ILE A 568 27.52 22.30 -32.49
CA ILE A 568 28.80 22.08 -33.17
C ILE A 568 29.25 23.37 -33.84
N ASN A 569 30.54 23.58 -33.93
CA ASN A 569 31.13 24.75 -34.59
C ASN A 569 31.28 24.55 -36.12
N ALA A 570 31.34 23.30 -36.58
CA ALA A 570 31.40 22.91 -37.98
C ALA A 570 30.08 23.19 -38.72
N SER A 571 30.16 23.37 -40.04
CA SER A 571 28.99 23.55 -40.91
C SER A 571 28.19 22.26 -41.06
N ALA A 572 26.87 22.38 -41.05
CA ALA A 572 25.93 21.26 -41.15
C ALA A 572 26.21 20.35 -42.35
N ASP A 573 26.52 20.93 -43.51
CA ASP A 573 26.77 20.18 -44.75
C ASP A 573 28.01 19.28 -44.63
N LYS A 574 29.09 19.77 -44.01
CA LYS A 574 30.31 18.99 -43.79
C LYS A 574 30.11 17.88 -42.76
N PHE A 575 29.33 18.16 -41.72
CA PHE A 575 28.98 17.15 -40.72
C PHE A 575 28.14 16.03 -41.35
N HIS A 576 27.16 16.40 -42.19
CA HIS A 576 26.34 15.47 -42.95
C HIS A 576 27.16 14.65 -43.96
N GLU A 577 28.15 15.26 -44.62
CA GLU A 577 29.05 14.59 -45.57
C GLU A 577 29.84 13.43 -44.94
N ILE A 578 30.30 13.60 -43.69
CA ILE A 578 31.04 12.57 -42.95
C ILE A 578 30.22 11.29 -42.83
N PHE A 579 28.92 11.38 -42.52
CA PHE A 579 28.07 10.19 -42.38
C PHE A 579 27.44 9.72 -43.68
N SER A 580 27.11 10.62 -44.60
CA SER A 580 26.43 10.28 -45.85
C SER A 580 27.37 9.73 -46.92
N SER A 581 28.59 10.25 -46.99
CA SER A 581 29.52 10.00 -48.12
C SER A 581 30.88 9.46 -47.68
N LYS A 582 31.31 9.72 -46.43
CA LYS A 582 32.61 9.28 -45.89
C LYS A 582 32.53 8.50 -44.56
N PRO A 583 31.55 7.60 -44.34
CA PRO A 583 31.37 6.98 -43.02
C PRO A 583 32.55 6.09 -42.57
N HIS A 584 33.40 5.63 -43.50
CA HIS A 584 34.66 4.94 -43.18
C HIS A 584 35.71 5.81 -42.47
N GLU A 585 35.54 7.13 -42.45
CA GLU A 585 36.40 8.04 -41.69
C GLU A 585 35.98 8.12 -40.22
N VAL A 586 34.74 7.77 -39.87
CA VAL A 586 34.22 7.87 -38.50
C VAL A 586 35.03 7.07 -37.48
N PRO A 587 35.46 5.81 -37.73
CA PRO A 587 36.35 5.10 -36.81
C PRO A 587 37.73 5.73 -36.65
N LYS A 588 38.20 6.51 -37.64
CA LYS A 588 39.46 7.24 -37.55
C LYS A 588 39.30 8.54 -36.75
N ILE A 589 38.13 9.17 -36.85
CA ILE A 589 37.77 10.41 -36.16
C ILE A 589 37.41 10.16 -34.69
N SER A 590 36.67 9.09 -34.41
CA SER A 590 36.20 8.71 -33.06
C SER A 590 36.58 7.25 -32.72
N PRO A 591 37.87 6.90 -32.66
CA PRO A 591 38.35 5.52 -32.51
C PRO A 591 37.99 4.89 -31.16
N ASN A 592 37.76 5.71 -30.14
CA ASN A 592 37.37 5.25 -28.79
C ASN A 592 35.90 4.81 -28.74
N ASN A 593 35.06 5.37 -29.59
CA ASN A 593 33.62 5.10 -29.63
C ASN A 593 33.24 4.16 -30.79
N ILE A 594 33.94 4.23 -31.92
CA ILE A 594 33.66 3.44 -33.12
C ILE A 594 34.98 2.82 -33.64
N LYS A 595 35.07 1.48 -33.69
CA LYS A 595 36.35 0.77 -33.91
C LYS A 595 36.61 0.30 -35.35
N ASN A 596 35.58 0.15 -36.19
CA ASN A 596 35.74 -0.27 -37.59
C ASN A 596 34.49 0.09 -38.42
N THR A 597 34.57 0.14 -39.74
CA THR A 597 33.41 0.31 -40.65
C THR A 597 33.73 -0.38 -41.98
N ILE A 598 33.04 -1.47 -42.32
CA ILE A 598 33.19 -2.19 -43.61
C ILE A 598 31.89 -2.01 -44.42
N VAL A 599 31.94 -1.96 -45.76
CA VAL A 599 30.72 -1.87 -46.60
C VAL A 599 30.64 -3.00 -47.63
N GLU A 600 29.44 -3.55 -47.78
CA GLU A 600 28.97 -4.23 -48.99
C GLU A 600 28.01 -3.29 -49.75
N GLY A 601 28.47 -2.70 -50.86
CA GLY A 601 27.72 -1.74 -51.69
C GLY A 601 28.54 -0.50 -52.10
N GLU A 602 27.88 0.47 -52.75
CA GLU A 602 28.51 1.75 -53.13
C GLU A 602 28.19 2.85 -52.09
N TRP A 603 29.21 3.55 -51.60
CA TRP A 603 29.05 4.63 -50.62
C TRP A 603 28.08 5.71 -51.09
N GLY A 604 27.13 6.11 -50.24
CA GLY A 604 26.20 7.21 -50.51
C GLY A 604 24.98 6.87 -51.37
N LYS A 605 24.75 5.59 -51.74
CA LYS A 605 23.52 5.15 -52.44
C LYS A 605 22.51 4.49 -51.48
N VAL A 606 21.23 4.75 -51.73
CA VAL A 606 20.12 4.13 -51.00
C VAL A 606 20.14 2.62 -51.26
N GLY A 607 20.32 1.82 -50.20
CA GLY A 607 20.38 0.36 -50.27
C GLY A 607 21.75 -0.28 -50.00
N SER A 608 22.81 0.51 -49.78
CA SER A 608 24.14 -0.02 -49.43
C SER A 608 24.20 -0.52 -47.98
N ILE A 609 24.88 -1.66 -47.75
CA ILE A 609 24.98 -2.32 -46.43
C ILE A 609 26.35 -2.00 -45.83
N VAL A 610 26.39 -1.41 -44.64
CA VAL A 610 27.63 -1.15 -43.89
C VAL A 610 27.70 -2.17 -42.75
N VAL A 611 28.70 -3.06 -42.75
CA VAL A 611 29.02 -3.93 -41.61
C VAL A 611 29.74 -3.12 -40.52
N ILE A 612 28.95 -2.31 -39.82
CA ILE A 612 28.66 -2.50 -38.39
C ILE A 612 27.15 -2.75 -38.43
N HIS A 613 26.65 -3.93 -38.04
CA HIS A 613 25.29 -4.40 -38.31
C HIS A 613 24.14 -3.34 -38.25
N TYR A 614 23.90 -2.61 -39.36
CA TYR A 614 22.78 -1.67 -39.53
C TYR A 614 22.53 -1.32 -41.00
N VAL A 615 21.30 -0.89 -41.33
CA VAL A 615 20.92 -0.30 -42.64
C VAL A 615 20.68 1.20 -42.49
N HIS A 616 21.09 2.00 -43.49
CA HIS A 616 20.95 3.46 -43.47
C HIS A 616 19.99 4.01 -44.54
N ALA A 617 19.37 5.16 -44.26
CA ALA A 617 18.59 5.96 -45.21
C ALA A 617 19.10 7.42 -45.23
N ILE A 618 19.23 8.03 -46.41
CA ILE A 618 19.80 9.38 -46.60
C ILE A 618 18.78 10.29 -47.29
N ASP A 619 18.51 11.47 -46.70
CA ASP A 619 17.81 12.58 -47.37
C ASP A 619 18.75 13.80 -47.41
N PRO A 620 19.47 14.04 -48.52
CA PRO A 620 20.43 15.14 -48.63
C PRO A 620 19.77 16.51 -48.68
N THR A 621 18.45 16.63 -48.90
CA THR A 621 17.75 17.92 -48.89
C THR A 621 17.50 18.46 -47.48
N LYS A 622 17.72 17.65 -46.44
CA LYS A 622 17.42 17.97 -45.04
C LYS A 622 18.61 17.85 -44.08
N ASN A 623 19.83 17.66 -44.58
CA ASN A 623 21.02 17.35 -43.77
C ASN A 623 20.74 16.28 -42.69
N LEU A 624 19.98 15.26 -43.10
CA LEU A 624 19.42 14.23 -42.24
C LEU A 624 20.06 12.88 -42.59
N PHE A 625 20.43 12.12 -41.56
CA PHE A 625 20.99 10.80 -41.69
C PHE A 625 20.37 9.85 -40.65
N THR A 626 19.99 8.63 -41.04
CA THR A 626 19.38 7.64 -40.15
C THR A 626 20.08 6.30 -40.25
N LEU A 627 20.38 5.70 -39.09
CA LEU A 627 20.88 4.34 -38.88
C LEU A 627 19.79 3.45 -38.26
N ARG A 628 19.56 2.26 -38.79
CA ARG A 628 18.67 1.23 -38.20
C ARG A 628 19.44 -0.05 -37.90
N VAL A 629 19.43 -0.48 -36.64
CA VAL A 629 20.09 -1.73 -36.23
C VAL A 629 19.32 -2.92 -36.80
N LEU A 630 20.01 -3.84 -37.47
CA LEU A 630 19.37 -5.00 -38.11
C LEU A 630 19.74 -6.35 -37.48
N GLU A 631 20.90 -6.45 -36.83
CA GLU A 631 21.37 -7.63 -36.12
C GLU A 631 22.43 -7.19 -35.07
N GLY A 632 22.75 -8.05 -34.09
CA GLY A 632 23.70 -7.75 -33.00
C GLY A 632 23.05 -7.56 -31.63
N ASP A 633 23.89 -7.36 -30.60
CA ASP A 633 23.51 -7.51 -29.18
C ASP A 633 22.35 -6.62 -28.71
N LEU A 634 22.17 -5.45 -29.33
CA LEU A 634 21.03 -4.58 -29.03
C LEU A 634 19.69 -5.24 -29.37
N LEU A 635 19.62 -6.11 -30.38
CA LEU A 635 18.36 -6.77 -30.72
C LEU A 635 18.01 -7.95 -29.79
N ASN A 636 18.89 -8.31 -28.85
CA ASN A 636 18.56 -9.27 -27.77
C ASN A 636 17.56 -8.69 -26.77
N ASP A 637 17.56 -7.36 -26.62
CA ASP A 637 16.75 -6.62 -25.65
C ASP A 637 15.73 -5.67 -26.34
N TYR A 638 15.95 -5.27 -27.60
CA TYR A 638 15.10 -4.33 -28.32
C TYR A 638 14.61 -4.91 -29.64
N LYS A 639 13.31 -4.83 -29.90
CA LYS A 639 12.68 -5.27 -31.15
C LYS A 639 13.09 -4.40 -32.34
N SER A 640 13.33 -3.10 -32.11
CA SER A 640 13.91 -2.22 -33.13
C SER A 640 14.70 -1.08 -32.48
N VAL A 641 15.75 -0.61 -33.14
CA VAL A 641 16.51 0.57 -32.73
C VAL A 641 16.89 1.38 -33.97
N LYS A 642 16.61 2.69 -33.93
CA LYS A 642 16.86 3.66 -35.00
C LYS A 642 17.48 4.93 -34.41
N VAL A 643 18.62 5.35 -34.95
CA VAL A 643 19.31 6.59 -34.57
C VAL A 643 19.31 7.55 -35.75
N THR A 644 18.92 8.80 -35.54
CA THR A 644 18.84 9.83 -36.57
C THR A 644 19.65 11.04 -36.15
N PHE A 645 20.44 11.60 -37.07
CA PHE A 645 21.19 12.83 -36.89
C PHE A 645 20.67 13.86 -37.89
N GLN A 646 20.28 15.04 -37.41
CA GLN A 646 19.84 16.15 -38.25
C GLN A 646 20.69 17.39 -37.94
N ALA A 647 21.50 17.83 -38.90
CA ALA A 647 22.33 19.02 -38.73
C ALA A 647 21.62 20.25 -39.31
N THR A 648 21.36 21.26 -38.48
CA THR A 648 20.70 22.52 -38.87
C THR A 648 21.68 23.68 -38.74
N PRO A 649 21.95 24.47 -39.81
CA PRO A 649 22.81 25.65 -39.73
C PRO A 649 22.30 26.69 -38.71
N LYS A 650 23.23 27.39 -38.04
CA LYS A 650 22.95 28.52 -37.13
C LYS A 650 23.86 29.72 -37.46
N ASP A 651 23.62 30.87 -36.82
CA ASP A 651 24.38 32.11 -37.04
C ASP A 651 25.89 31.93 -36.82
N LYS A 652 26.28 31.04 -35.90
CA LYS A 652 27.64 30.50 -35.74
C LYS A 652 27.56 28.99 -35.54
N GLY A 653 28.21 28.23 -36.43
CA GLY A 653 28.21 26.77 -36.38
C GLY A 653 26.86 26.16 -36.77
N SER A 654 26.56 24.98 -36.23
CA SER A 654 25.34 24.23 -36.50
C SER A 654 24.81 23.56 -35.24
N LEU A 655 23.52 23.22 -35.25
CA LEU A 655 22.89 22.40 -34.23
C LEU A 655 22.63 21.02 -34.80
N VAL A 656 23.21 19.98 -34.20
CA VAL A 656 22.92 18.58 -34.54
C VAL A 656 21.88 18.06 -33.57
N HIS A 657 20.68 17.79 -34.08
CA HIS A 657 19.63 17.11 -33.34
C HIS A 657 19.79 15.60 -33.54
N VAL A 658 20.00 14.87 -32.44
CA VAL A 658 20.13 13.42 -32.41
C VAL A 658 18.84 12.82 -31.86
N THR A 659 18.22 11.93 -32.61
CA THR A 659 17.01 11.21 -32.20
C THR A 659 17.29 9.71 -32.14
N VAL A 660 17.10 9.07 -30.99
CA VAL A 660 17.15 7.61 -30.81
C VAL A 660 15.73 7.11 -30.57
N GLU A 661 15.18 6.39 -31.54
CA GLU A 661 13.87 5.73 -31.47
C GLU A 661 14.08 4.22 -31.29
N TYR A 662 13.37 3.59 -30.37
CA TYR A 662 13.50 2.15 -30.13
C TYR A 662 12.20 1.52 -29.65
N GLU A 663 12.09 0.22 -29.90
CA GLU A 663 11.04 -0.63 -29.36
C GLU A 663 11.68 -1.69 -28.44
N LYS A 664 11.34 -1.72 -27.15
CA LYS A 664 11.82 -2.72 -26.18
C LYS A 664 11.12 -4.06 -26.38
N LEU A 665 11.80 -5.17 -26.12
CA LEU A 665 11.15 -6.49 -26.10
C LEU A 665 10.27 -6.70 -24.85
N LYS A 666 10.62 -6.06 -23.72
CA LYS A 666 9.91 -6.17 -22.43
C LYS A 666 10.04 -4.85 -21.66
N GLY A 667 9.03 -4.51 -20.84
CA GLY A 667 8.96 -3.22 -20.15
C GLY A 667 10.07 -2.92 -19.13
N HIS A 668 10.76 -3.94 -18.61
CA HIS A 668 11.88 -3.75 -17.65
C HIS A 668 13.23 -3.44 -18.32
N ILE A 669 13.28 -3.47 -19.65
CA ILE A 669 14.50 -3.20 -20.41
C ILE A 669 14.76 -1.68 -20.34
N PRO A 670 15.99 -1.24 -20.01
CA PRO A 670 16.27 0.18 -19.78
C PRO A 670 16.10 1.02 -21.05
N ASP A 671 16.14 2.34 -20.92
CA ASP A 671 16.15 3.26 -22.06
C ASP A 671 17.57 3.43 -22.61
N LEU A 672 17.71 3.66 -23.92
CA LEU A 672 19.01 3.72 -24.62
C LEU A 672 19.78 5.04 -24.43
N HIS A 673 19.81 5.58 -23.20
CA HIS A 673 20.56 6.81 -22.87
C HIS A 673 22.06 6.67 -23.13
N SER A 674 22.64 5.48 -22.95
CA SER A 674 24.04 5.21 -23.25
C SER A 674 24.35 5.35 -24.74
N ILE A 675 23.44 4.94 -25.62
CA ILE A 675 23.58 5.09 -27.08
C ILE A 675 23.40 6.56 -27.49
N ALA A 676 22.45 7.28 -26.89
CA ALA A 676 22.31 8.72 -27.12
C ALA A 676 23.59 9.49 -26.70
N ASN A 677 24.17 9.16 -25.55
CA ASN A 677 25.43 9.77 -25.10
C ASN A 677 26.60 9.44 -26.03
N MET A 678 26.71 8.19 -26.50
CA MET A 678 27.72 7.81 -27.49
C MET A 678 27.56 8.62 -28.78
N ALA A 679 26.33 8.81 -29.27
CA ALA A 679 26.05 9.61 -30.46
C ALA A 679 26.43 11.09 -30.28
N VAL A 680 26.24 11.64 -29.09
CA VAL A 680 26.68 13.00 -28.73
C VAL A 680 28.21 13.11 -28.76
N GLU A 681 28.92 12.17 -28.15
CA GLU A 681 30.39 12.19 -28.13
C GLU A 681 30.98 12.03 -29.52
N VAL A 682 30.44 11.13 -30.36
CA VAL A 682 30.84 11.01 -31.76
C VAL A 682 30.59 12.32 -32.53
N SER A 683 29.48 13.02 -32.25
CA SER A 683 29.19 14.32 -32.89
C SER A 683 30.20 15.40 -32.49
N LYS A 684 30.64 15.42 -31.23
CA LYS A 684 31.69 16.33 -30.75
C LYS A 684 33.06 16.00 -31.33
N ASP A 685 33.40 14.73 -31.45
CA ASP A 685 34.66 14.28 -32.05
C ASP A 685 34.73 14.70 -33.53
N ILE A 686 33.62 14.56 -34.26
CA ILE A 686 33.51 15.01 -35.64
C ILE A 686 33.58 16.53 -35.74
N ASP A 687 32.92 17.27 -34.85
CA ASP A 687 33.03 18.73 -34.81
C ASP A 687 34.48 19.18 -34.60
N ALA A 688 35.16 18.60 -33.61
CA ALA A 688 36.55 18.89 -33.31
C ALA A 688 37.47 18.59 -34.50
N HIS A 689 37.24 17.47 -35.18
CA HIS A 689 38.00 17.10 -36.38
C HIS A 689 37.76 18.08 -37.54
N LEU A 690 36.52 18.42 -37.83
CA LEU A 690 36.14 19.31 -38.93
C LEU A 690 36.63 20.76 -38.70
N THR A 691 36.56 21.24 -37.45
CA THR A 691 37.09 22.57 -37.08
C THR A 691 38.61 22.63 -37.08
N GLN A 692 39.30 21.59 -36.60
CA GLN A 692 40.77 21.50 -36.70
C GLN A 692 41.23 21.47 -38.16
N THR A 693 40.50 20.76 -39.03
CA THR A 693 40.81 20.70 -40.46
C THR A 693 40.54 22.04 -41.15
N GLN A 694 39.48 22.76 -40.77
CA GLN A 694 39.21 24.13 -41.24
C GLN A 694 40.33 25.11 -40.83
N ASN A 695 40.77 25.06 -39.57
CA ASN A 695 41.87 25.90 -39.09
C ASN A 695 43.19 25.57 -39.78
N ARG A 696 43.53 24.29 -40.01
CA ARG A 696 44.70 23.90 -40.82
C ARG A 696 44.60 24.37 -42.28
N SER A 697 43.41 24.32 -42.88
CA SER A 697 43.21 24.83 -44.25
C SER A 697 43.26 26.35 -44.37
N GLN A 698 42.92 27.10 -43.31
CA GLN A 698 43.11 28.56 -43.25
C GLN A 698 44.56 28.97 -42.97
N VAL A 699 45.30 28.20 -42.15
CA VAL A 699 46.73 28.40 -41.91
C VAL A 699 47.56 28.04 -43.16
N ASN A 700 47.25 26.94 -43.85
CA ASN A 700 47.92 26.59 -45.12
C ASN A 700 47.57 27.54 -46.27
N ARG A 701 46.41 28.23 -46.23
CA ARG A 701 46.08 29.32 -47.18
C ARG A 701 46.83 30.63 -46.89
N ALA A 702 47.41 30.78 -45.70
CA ALA A 702 48.25 31.92 -45.34
C ALA A 702 49.74 31.70 -45.67
N GLU A 703 50.13 30.49 -46.11
CA GLU A 703 51.51 30.13 -46.49
C GLU A 703 51.68 29.70 -47.96
N GLU A 704 50.72 29.97 -48.85
CA GLU A 704 50.95 29.95 -50.30
C GLU A 704 51.17 31.39 -50.82
N PRO A 705 52.32 31.71 -51.43
CA PRO A 705 52.56 33.04 -51.97
C PRO A 705 51.74 33.27 -53.24
N ASP A 706 51.13 34.45 -53.33
CA ASP A 706 50.45 35.00 -54.51
C ASP A 706 51.26 34.74 -55.78
N ILE A 707 50.69 33.97 -56.71
CA ILE A 707 51.13 33.96 -58.10
C ILE A 707 49.94 34.28 -59.01
N ALA A 708 50.10 35.46 -59.61
CA ALA A 708 49.63 35.92 -60.91
C ALA A 708 48.29 36.64 -61.00
N ALA A 709 48.43 37.97 -60.96
CA ALA A 709 47.78 38.89 -61.86
C ALA A 709 48.11 38.60 -63.34
N GLU A 710 47.11 38.91 -64.16
CA GLU A 710 47.18 39.49 -65.51
C GLU A 710 47.68 38.67 -66.72
N GLU A 711 46.81 38.77 -67.73
CA GLU A 711 46.99 38.56 -69.16
C GLU A 711 48.33 39.09 -69.70
N GLU A 712 49.03 38.32 -70.54
CA GLU A 712 49.09 38.56 -72.00
C GLU A 712 50.04 37.59 -72.73
N VAL A 713 49.59 37.14 -73.91
CA VAL A 713 50.37 36.61 -75.06
C VAL A 713 51.08 35.25 -74.93
N GLY A 714 50.51 34.24 -75.60
CA GLY A 714 51.28 33.48 -76.60
C GLY A 714 51.50 31.96 -76.41
N ARG A 715 50.82 31.21 -77.31
CA ARG A 715 51.23 29.94 -77.96
C ARG A 715 50.98 28.58 -77.29
N ASN A 716 50.08 27.88 -77.98
CA ASN A 716 50.19 26.50 -78.49
C ASN A 716 49.85 25.32 -77.56
N GLY A 717 48.93 24.48 -78.08
CA GLY A 717 48.88 23.05 -77.73
C GLY A 717 47.51 22.58 -77.24
N LEU A 718 46.45 22.62 -78.06
CA LEU A 718 45.92 21.45 -78.76
C LEU A 718 45.71 20.18 -77.88
N ARG A 719 44.43 19.90 -77.61
CA ARG A 719 43.69 18.61 -77.80
C ARG A 719 42.91 18.17 -76.54
N ARG A 720 41.58 18.30 -76.57
CA ARG A 720 40.55 17.31 -76.98
C ARG A 720 40.02 16.48 -75.78
N ARG A 721 38.82 16.87 -75.31
CA ARG A 721 37.54 16.09 -75.19
C ARG A 721 37.59 14.54 -75.31
N PRO A 722 36.55 13.79 -74.85
CA PRO A 722 35.33 14.18 -74.10
C PRO A 722 34.84 13.17 -73.02
N LYS A 723 33.82 13.60 -72.25
CA LYS A 723 32.77 12.74 -71.66
C LYS A 723 31.68 12.43 -72.70
N SER A 724 31.18 11.19 -72.70
CA SER A 724 29.81 10.76 -73.07
C SER A 724 29.62 9.40 -72.40
N MET A 725 28.73 9.18 -71.43
CA MET A 725 27.25 9.14 -71.49
C MET A 725 26.70 8.19 -72.56
N ASN A 726 25.80 7.30 -72.12
CA ASN A 726 24.97 6.27 -72.77
C ASN A 726 25.37 4.83 -72.38
N GLU A 727 24.50 3.84 -72.15
CA GLU A 727 23.03 3.66 -72.00
C GLU A 727 22.82 2.11 -71.85
N TYR A 728 21.65 1.64 -71.40
CA TYR A 728 21.10 0.25 -71.48
C TYR A 728 21.58 -0.91 -70.54
N VAL A 729 20.69 -1.31 -69.60
CA VAL A 729 20.00 -2.62 -69.35
C VAL A 729 20.70 -3.94 -69.76
N PRO A 730 20.56 -5.08 -69.01
CA PRO A 730 19.51 -5.44 -68.04
C PRO A 730 19.89 -5.45 -66.56
#